data_AF-A0A8S1ZS73-F1
#
_entry.id   AF-A0A8S1ZS73-F1
#
_cell.length_a   1.000
_cell.length_b   1.000
_cell.length_c   1.000
_cell.angle_alpha   90.00
_cell.angle_beta   90.00
_cell.angle_gamma   90.00
#
_symmetry.space_group_name_H-M   'P 1'
#
loop_
_entity.id
_entity.type
_entity.pdbx_description
1 polymer ?
#
loop_
_entity_poly.entity_id
_entity_poly.type
_entity_poly.pdbx_seq_one_letter_code
_entity_poly.pdbx_strand_id
1 'polypeptide(L)'
;MDATEQSLRQSLSEKSSSVEAQGNAVRALKASRAAKPEIDAAIELLNKLKLEKSAVEKELQSTISGSGNGSLDREAFRKAVVNTLERRLFYIPSFKIYSGVAGLFYYGPPGCAVKSNVLSFWRQHFVLEENMLEVDCTCVTPEVVLKASGHVDKFTDLMVNDEKTGTCYRADHLLKDYCTEKLEKDLTISAEKAAELKDVLAVMEDFSAEQLGAKIKEYGITAPDTKNPLSDPYPFNLMFKTSIGPSGLTPGYMRPETAQGIFVNFKELYYYNGKKLPFAAAQIGQAFRNEISPRQGLLRVREFTLAEIEHFVDPENKSHPKFSDVAKLEFLMFPREEQMSGQSAKKLCLGEAVAKGTVNNETLGYFIGRVYLFLTRLSIDKERLRFRQHLANEMAHYAADCWDAEIESSYGWIECVGIADRSAYDLLAHSEKSNTPLVAEEKFAEAKEVEKVKITPVKKELGLAFKGNQKNVVEALEAMNEQEAMEMKATLESKGEVDFKVCTLGKDVNIKKNMVSISKEMTKVHQRVFTPSVIEPSFGIGRIIYCLYEHCFSTRPSKAGDEQLNVFRFPPLVAPIKCTVFPLIQKQQFEEAAKVISKELASVGISHKIDITGTSIGKRYARTDELGVPFAITVDSDTSVTIRERDSKDQVCVTLKEAASVERKLPMSLLTHNKKQSRVHLLDMEPFQDAFGRKTKRKRPKLVASDYEALVKKAAESQDAYEEKNGVGPSGEGGEEEDGFRDLVRHTMFEKGQSKRIWGERYKVIDSSDVVVQVLDARDPQGTRCHHLEKTLKEHHKHKHMILLLNKVSCFHLLETS
;
A
#
# COMPACT_ATOMS: atom_id res chain seq x y z
N MET A 1 9.75 16.63 -28.98
CA MET A 1 8.65 17.61 -28.83
C MET A 1 7.45 17.11 -29.64
N ASP A 2 6.22 17.36 -29.20
CA ASP A 2 5.03 17.14 -30.03
C ASP A 2 5.00 18.18 -31.17
N ALA A 3 4.83 17.72 -32.41
CA ALA A 3 4.71 18.59 -33.59
C ALA A 3 3.57 19.61 -33.46
N THR A 4 2.53 19.26 -32.70
CA THR A 4 1.37 20.13 -32.39
C THR A 4 1.80 21.36 -31.59
N GLU A 5 2.61 21.20 -30.53
CA GLU A 5 3.10 22.32 -29.72
C GLU A 5 4.02 23.24 -30.52
N GLN A 6 4.93 22.67 -31.32
CA GLN A 6 5.87 23.44 -32.15
C GLN A 6 5.13 24.34 -33.15
N SER A 7 4.12 23.78 -33.82
CA SER A 7 3.23 24.51 -34.74
C SER A 7 2.48 25.65 -34.04
N LEU A 8 1.93 25.40 -32.85
CA LEU A 8 1.20 26.39 -32.06
C LEU A 8 2.10 27.53 -31.56
N ARG A 9 3.34 27.24 -31.12
CA ARG A 9 4.33 28.27 -30.74
C ARG A 9 4.74 29.14 -31.92
N GLN A 10 4.97 28.54 -33.10
CA GLN A 10 5.28 29.30 -34.31
C GLN A 10 4.10 30.20 -34.73
N SER A 11 2.89 29.64 -34.80
CA SER A 11 1.65 30.37 -35.09
C SER A 11 1.44 31.56 -34.14
N LEU A 12 1.69 31.39 -32.84
CA LEU A 12 1.61 32.47 -31.87
C LEU A 12 2.64 33.59 -32.12
N SER A 13 3.85 33.26 -32.56
CA SER A 13 4.87 34.25 -32.93
C SER A 13 4.47 35.05 -34.17
N GLU A 14 3.98 34.37 -35.21
CA GLU A 14 3.49 34.98 -36.45
C GLU A 14 2.27 35.89 -36.21
N LYS A 15 1.31 35.44 -35.39
CA LYS A 15 0.15 36.25 -34.98
C LYS A 15 0.53 37.42 -34.09
N SER A 16 1.52 37.27 -33.21
CA SER A 16 2.05 38.37 -32.38
C SER A 16 2.68 39.46 -33.25
N SER A 17 3.54 39.06 -34.20
CA SER A 17 4.16 39.96 -35.18
C SER A 17 3.11 40.68 -36.02
N SER A 18 2.06 39.98 -36.44
CA SER A 18 0.93 40.55 -37.19
C SER A 18 0.14 41.59 -36.39
N VAL A 19 -0.13 41.31 -35.11
CA VAL A 19 -0.80 42.25 -34.18
C VAL A 19 0.07 43.50 -33.94
N GLU A 20 1.39 43.36 -33.82
CA GLU A 20 2.28 44.50 -33.67
C GLU A 20 2.36 45.35 -34.95
N ALA A 21 2.55 44.73 -36.12
CA ALA A 21 2.57 45.42 -37.40
C ALA A 21 1.28 46.21 -37.66
N GLN A 22 0.10 45.59 -37.45
CA GLN A 22 -1.18 46.28 -37.57
C GLN A 22 -1.36 47.35 -36.47
N GLY A 23 -0.84 47.11 -35.26
CA GLY A 23 -0.81 48.10 -34.17
C GLY A 23 0.08 49.31 -34.48
N ASN A 24 1.13 49.13 -35.28
CA ASN A 24 1.97 50.21 -35.82
C ASN A 24 1.26 50.94 -36.97
N ALA A 25 0.57 50.23 -37.87
CA ALA A 25 -0.25 50.83 -38.92
C ALA A 25 -1.38 51.73 -38.37
N VAL A 26 -2.11 51.27 -37.35
CA VAL A 26 -3.14 52.08 -36.65
C VAL A 26 -2.53 53.33 -35.98
N ARG A 27 -1.30 53.24 -35.45
CA ARG A 27 -0.57 54.40 -34.92
C ARG A 27 -0.18 55.38 -36.02
N ALA A 28 0.32 54.90 -37.16
CA ALA A 28 0.68 55.72 -38.32
C ALA A 28 -0.54 56.47 -38.91
N LEU A 29 -1.66 55.77 -39.13
CA LEU A 29 -2.91 56.37 -39.65
C LEU A 29 -3.48 57.45 -38.71
N LYS A 30 -3.34 57.28 -37.40
CA LYS A 30 -3.71 58.31 -36.42
C LYS A 30 -2.76 59.49 -36.42
N ALA A 31 -1.46 59.27 -36.62
CA ALA A 31 -0.45 60.33 -36.72
C ALA A 31 -0.62 61.17 -38.01
N SER A 32 -0.95 60.53 -39.14
CA SER A 32 -1.18 61.21 -40.43
C SER A 32 -2.55 61.91 -40.54
N ARG A 33 -3.43 61.77 -39.54
CA ARG A 33 -4.82 62.24 -39.55
C ARG A 33 -5.64 61.67 -40.72
N ALA A 34 -5.49 60.37 -40.98
CA ALA A 34 -6.28 59.63 -41.97
C ALA A 34 -7.80 59.73 -41.70
N ALA A 35 -8.63 59.39 -42.70
CA ALA A 35 -10.07 59.54 -42.56
C ALA A 35 -10.62 58.58 -41.49
N LYS A 36 -11.61 59.03 -40.73
CA LYS A 36 -12.16 58.24 -39.61
C LYS A 36 -12.55 56.80 -40.01
N PRO A 37 -13.22 56.52 -41.15
CA PRO A 37 -13.55 55.15 -41.56
C PRO A 37 -12.33 54.26 -41.77
N GLU A 38 -11.21 54.82 -42.25
CA GLU A 38 -9.95 54.08 -42.48
C GLU A 38 -9.29 53.70 -41.15
N ILE A 39 -9.31 54.62 -40.18
CA ILE A 39 -8.82 54.38 -38.81
C ILE A 39 -9.69 53.34 -38.11
N ASP A 40 -11.02 53.44 -38.22
CA ASP A 40 -11.96 52.52 -37.58
C ASP A 40 -11.84 51.10 -38.19
N ALA A 41 -11.74 50.97 -39.52
CA ALA A 41 -11.49 49.68 -40.18
C ALA A 41 -10.12 49.07 -39.82
N ALA A 42 -9.07 49.89 -39.70
CA ALA A 42 -7.76 49.41 -39.26
C ALA A 42 -7.76 48.94 -37.79
N ILE A 43 -8.59 49.55 -36.93
CA ILE A 43 -8.83 49.10 -35.55
C ILE A 43 -9.64 47.80 -35.51
N GLU A 44 -10.65 47.65 -36.37
CA GLU A 44 -11.43 46.40 -36.49
C GLU A 44 -10.52 45.22 -36.88
N LEU A 45 -9.66 45.41 -37.88
CA LEU A 45 -8.67 44.40 -38.27
C LEU A 45 -7.67 44.08 -37.13
N LEU A 46 -7.23 45.10 -36.38
CA LEU A 46 -6.37 44.90 -35.21
C LEU A 46 -7.08 44.09 -34.11
N ASN A 47 -8.36 44.34 -33.87
CA ASN A 47 -9.15 43.61 -32.88
C ASN A 47 -9.39 42.17 -33.32
N LYS A 48 -9.63 41.92 -34.62
CA LYS A 48 -9.71 40.57 -35.18
C LYS A 48 -8.40 39.79 -34.98
N LEU A 49 -7.26 40.38 -35.34
CA LEU A 49 -5.95 39.74 -35.16
C LEU A 49 -5.62 39.45 -33.69
N LYS A 50 -6.03 40.31 -32.76
CA LYS A 50 -5.92 40.05 -31.31
C LYS A 50 -6.80 38.88 -30.85
N LEU A 51 -8.00 38.74 -31.40
CA LEU A 51 -8.92 37.67 -31.08
C LEU A 51 -8.41 36.32 -31.63
N GLU A 52 -7.89 36.32 -32.86
CA GLU A 52 -7.18 35.17 -33.44
C GLU A 52 -5.94 34.78 -32.60
N LYS A 53 -5.11 35.75 -32.19
CA LYS A 53 -3.99 35.50 -31.27
C LYS A 53 -4.46 34.88 -29.95
N SER A 54 -5.50 35.42 -29.33
CA SER A 54 -6.02 34.91 -28.04
C SER A 54 -6.66 33.52 -28.13
N ALA A 55 -7.08 33.08 -29.31
CA ALA A 55 -7.47 31.69 -29.55
C ALA A 55 -6.24 30.77 -29.52
N VAL A 56 -5.18 31.10 -30.27
CA VAL A 56 -3.92 30.32 -30.30
C VAL A 56 -3.22 30.31 -28.93
N GLU A 57 -3.26 31.40 -28.17
CA GLU A 57 -2.75 31.45 -26.79
C GLU A 57 -3.44 30.42 -25.88
N LYS A 58 -4.78 30.31 -25.97
CA LYS A 58 -5.56 29.34 -25.17
C LYS A 58 -5.34 27.91 -25.62
N GLU A 59 -5.25 27.69 -26.92
CA GLU A 59 -4.97 26.38 -27.51
C GLU A 59 -3.59 25.88 -27.06
N LEU A 60 -2.54 26.68 -27.30
CA LEU A 60 -1.17 26.41 -26.86
C LEU A 60 -1.08 26.20 -25.34
N GLN A 61 -1.73 27.04 -24.53
CA GLN A 61 -1.70 26.88 -23.07
C GLN A 61 -2.44 25.62 -22.61
N SER A 62 -3.48 25.17 -23.33
CA SER A 62 -4.11 23.86 -23.07
C SER A 62 -3.21 22.69 -23.44
N THR A 63 -2.44 22.78 -24.54
CA THR A 63 -1.44 21.78 -24.97
C THR A 63 -0.28 21.68 -23.97
N ILE A 64 0.29 22.82 -23.53
CA ILE A 64 1.40 22.85 -22.57
C ILE A 64 0.98 22.29 -21.20
N SER A 65 -0.20 22.67 -20.70
CA SER A 65 -0.62 22.35 -19.33
C SER A 65 -1.13 20.91 -19.16
N GLY A 66 -1.25 20.14 -20.25
CA GLY A 66 -1.86 18.79 -20.28
C GLY A 66 -3.31 18.73 -19.77
N SER A 67 -3.91 19.89 -19.46
CA SER A 67 -5.17 20.04 -18.74
C SER A 67 -5.74 21.45 -18.97
N GLY A 68 -6.88 21.53 -19.65
CA GLY A 68 -7.48 22.82 -20.02
C GLY A 68 -7.98 23.62 -18.81
N ASN A 69 -7.67 24.93 -18.77
CA ASN A 69 -8.15 25.91 -17.78
C ASN A 69 -7.89 25.60 -16.27
N GLY A 70 -7.12 24.56 -15.94
CA GLY A 70 -7.18 23.92 -14.62
C GLY A 70 -6.39 24.56 -13.47
N SER A 71 -5.37 25.40 -13.71
CA SER A 71 -4.40 25.79 -12.67
C SER A 71 -5.01 26.65 -11.54
N LEU A 72 -5.84 27.63 -11.88
CA LEU A 72 -6.54 28.50 -10.92
C LEU A 72 -7.56 27.71 -10.08
N ASP A 73 -8.24 26.73 -10.68
CA ASP A 73 -9.21 25.88 -9.99
C ASP A 73 -8.51 24.87 -9.05
N ARG A 74 -7.42 24.23 -9.53
CA ARG A 74 -6.57 23.36 -8.71
C ARG A 74 -6.02 24.08 -7.48
N GLU A 75 -5.58 25.33 -7.60
CA GLU A 75 -5.13 26.10 -6.44
C GLU A 75 -6.28 26.49 -5.50
N ALA A 76 -7.43 26.90 -6.03
CA ALA A 76 -8.61 27.24 -5.21
C ALA A 76 -9.12 26.02 -4.42
N PHE A 77 -9.22 24.86 -5.09
CA PHE A 77 -9.53 23.56 -4.49
C PHE A 77 -8.53 23.21 -3.39
N ARG A 78 -7.23 23.26 -3.67
CA ARG A 78 -6.15 23.00 -2.71
C ARG A 78 -6.27 23.88 -1.46
N LYS A 79 -6.51 25.18 -1.63
CA LYS A 79 -6.74 26.12 -0.53
C LYS A 79 -7.99 25.74 0.27
N ALA A 80 -9.09 25.34 -0.37
CA ALA A 80 -10.31 24.90 0.31
C ALA A 80 -10.11 23.59 1.11
N VAL A 81 -9.36 22.62 0.57
CA VAL A 81 -8.99 21.37 1.26
C VAL A 81 -8.15 21.69 2.49
N VAL A 82 -6.99 22.35 2.33
CA VAL A 82 -6.05 22.63 3.43
C VAL A 82 -6.69 23.50 4.51
N ASN A 83 -7.42 24.56 4.14
CA ASN A 83 -8.16 25.39 5.10
C ASN A 83 -9.21 24.59 5.88
N THR A 84 -9.81 23.54 5.29
CA THR A 84 -10.74 22.66 6.01
C THR A 84 -10.00 21.71 6.95
N LEU A 85 -8.87 21.13 6.51
CA LEU A 85 -8.04 20.23 7.32
C LEU A 85 -7.47 20.94 8.56
N GLU A 86 -6.91 22.15 8.42
CA GLU A 86 -6.42 22.94 9.57
C GLU A 86 -7.58 23.36 10.50
N ARG A 87 -8.66 23.95 9.95
CA ARG A 87 -9.83 24.42 10.73
C ARG A 87 -10.61 23.30 11.42
N ARG A 88 -10.45 22.04 10.98
CA ARG A 88 -11.01 20.84 11.61
C ARG A 88 -9.97 20.03 12.37
N LEU A 89 -8.73 20.53 12.46
CA LEU A 89 -7.61 19.95 13.21
C LEU A 89 -7.30 18.51 12.81
N PHE A 90 -7.33 18.20 11.51
CA PHE A 90 -6.77 16.95 10.97
C PHE A 90 -5.24 16.98 11.11
N TYR A 91 -4.60 18.01 10.56
CA TYR A 91 -3.22 18.36 10.89
C TYR A 91 -3.05 19.89 10.91
N ILE A 92 -1.97 20.35 11.55
CA ILE A 92 -1.44 21.72 11.48
C ILE A 92 0.10 21.66 11.54
N PRO A 93 0.84 22.71 11.12
CA PRO A 93 2.28 22.80 11.34
C PRO A 93 2.66 22.61 12.82
N SER A 94 3.66 21.78 13.09
CA SER A 94 4.17 21.57 14.46
C SER A 94 4.77 22.85 15.03
N PHE A 95 4.68 23.01 16.35
CA PHE A 95 5.24 24.15 17.10
C PHE A 95 4.73 25.54 16.67
N LYS A 96 3.51 25.65 16.10
CA LYS A 96 2.92 26.89 15.54
C LYS A 96 2.98 28.14 16.45
N ILE A 97 3.01 27.99 17.78
CA ILE A 97 3.17 29.09 18.75
C ILE A 97 4.61 29.62 18.88
N TYR A 98 5.60 28.87 18.39
CA TYR A 98 7.02 29.22 18.30
C TYR A 98 7.42 29.49 16.85
N SER A 99 6.53 30.11 16.06
CA SER A 99 6.62 30.27 14.58
C SER A 99 6.56 28.98 13.75
N GLY A 100 6.76 27.81 14.37
CA GLY A 100 6.68 26.50 13.73
C GLY A 100 7.96 26.06 13.02
N VAL A 101 7.97 24.83 12.53
CA VAL A 101 9.12 24.25 11.79
C VAL A 101 8.64 23.64 10.48
N ALA A 102 9.20 24.10 9.36
CA ALA A 102 8.86 23.60 8.04
C ALA A 102 9.16 22.09 7.91
N GLY A 103 8.21 21.35 7.32
CA GLY A 103 8.29 19.89 7.19
C GLY A 103 7.93 19.08 8.43
N LEU A 104 7.55 19.70 9.56
CA LEU A 104 7.05 18.98 10.74
C LEU A 104 5.57 19.31 10.99
N PHE A 105 4.75 18.27 11.18
CA PHE A 105 3.29 18.41 11.28
C PHE A 105 2.71 17.66 12.49
N TYR A 106 1.83 18.35 13.22
CA TYR A 106 1.03 17.79 14.30
C TYR A 106 -0.28 17.28 13.74
N TYR A 107 -0.56 15.99 13.90
CA TYR A 107 -1.88 15.41 13.64
C TYR A 107 -2.78 15.66 14.85
N GLY A 108 -3.94 16.27 14.64
CA GLY A 108 -4.97 16.40 15.68
C GLY A 108 -5.93 15.21 15.71
N PRO A 109 -6.95 15.23 16.59
CA PRO A 109 -7.78 14.05 16.88
C PRO A 109 -8.37 13.33 15.65
N PRO A 110 -9.00 13.99 14.66
CA PRO A 110 -9.48 13.31 13.47
C PRO A 110 -8.35 12.85 12.52
N GLY A 111 -7.21 13.55 12.48
CA GLY A 111 -6.06 13.11 11.70
C GLY A 111 -5.42 11.84 12.27
N CYS A 112 -5.22 11.79 13.59
CA CYS A 112 -4.77 10.60 14.31
C CYS A 112 -5.72 9.42 14.11
N ALA A 113 -7.04 9.66 14.15
CA ALA A 113 -8.04 8.62 13.91
C ALA A 113 -7.99 8.09 12.46
N VAL A 114 -7.91 8.96 11.44
CA VAL A 114 -7.73 8.53 10.03
C VAL A 114 -6.43 7.73 9.89
N LYS A 115 -5.31 8.24 10.41
CA LYS A 115 -4.00 7.55 10.36
C LYS A 115 -4.04 6.17 11.01
N SER A 116 -4.67 6.06 12.19
CA SER A 116 -4.86 4.79 12.88
C SER A 116 -5.73 3.82 12.09
N ASN A 117 -6.81 4.28 11.46
CA ASN A 117 -7.67 3.45 10.62
C ASN A 117 -6.93 2.93 9.37
N VAL A 118 -6.18 3.81 8.69
CA VAL A 118 -5.37 3.45 7.51
C VAL A 118 -4.30 2.42 7.86
N LEU A 119 -3.56 2.61 8.96
CA LEU A 119 -2.56 1.65 9.43
C LEU A 119 -3.17 0.32 9.91
N SER A 120 -4.34 0.36 10.56
CA SER A 120 -5.07 -0.85 10.96
C SER A 120 -5.55 -1.65 9.75
N PHE A 121 -6.04 -0.97 8.70
CA PHE A 121 -6.41 -1.62 7.45
C PHE A 121 -5.20 -2.13 6.68
N TRP A 122 -4.07 -1.43 6.69
CA TRP A 122 -2.82 -1.90 6.10
C TRP A 122 -2.34 -3.20 6.75
N ARG A 123 -2.34 -3.27 8.10
CA ARG A 123 -2.06 -4.53 8.83
C ARG A 123 -3.01 -5.65 8.43
N GLN A 124 -4.31 -5.37 8.33
CA GLN A 124 -5.28 -6.36 7.87
C GLN A 124 -5.05 -6.81 6.42
N HIS A 125 -4.65 -5.88 5.54
CA HIS A 125 -4.50 -6.12 4.10
C HIS A 125 -3.17 -6.78 3.72
N PHE A 126 -2.10 -6.58 4.49
CA PHE A 126 -0.77 -7.15 4.20
C PHE A 126 -0.35 -8.14 5.29
N VAL A 127 -0.12 -7.65 6.51
CA VAL A 127 0.44 -8.45 7.62
C VAL A 127 -0.41 -9.68 7.93
N LEU A 128 -1.72 -9.52 8.13
CA LEU A 128 -2.60 -10.63 8.54
C LEU A 128 -2.96 -11.59 7.40
N GLU A 129 -3.04 -11.10 6.15
CA GLU A 129 -3.45 -11.92 5.00
C GLU A 129 -2.29 -12.75 4.43
N GLU A 130 -1.05 -12.24 4.52
CA GLU A 130 0.15 -12.98 4.11
C GLU A 130 0.92 -13.61 5.30
N ASN A 131 0.43 -13.44 6.54
CA ASN A 131 1.07 -13.91 7.78
C ASN A 131 2.50 -13.35 7.96
N MET A 132 2.70 -12.07 7.67
CA MET A 132 4.01 -11.40 7.72
C MET A 132 4.51 -11.24 9.15
N LEU A 133 5.83 -11.27 9.32
CA LEU A 133 6.50 -11.02 10.60
C LEU A 133 6.57 -9.50 10.85
N GLU A 134 5.56 -8.93 11.50
CA GLU A 134 5.60 -7.51 11.92
C GLU A 134 6.61 -7.29 13.05
N VAL A 135 7.52 -6.34 12.86
CA VAL A 135 8.57 -5.95 13.81
C VAL A 135 8.56 -4.45 14.11
N ASP A 136 9.14 -4.05 15.24
CA ASP A 136 9.45 -2.65 15.55
C ASP A 136 10.92 -2.47 15.96
N CYS A 137 11.75 -2.11 14.99
CA CYS A 137 13.16 -1.74 15.20
C CYS A 137 13.33 -0.27 15.63
N THR A 138 14.48 0.08 16.19
CA THR A 138 14.78 1.43 16.71
C THR A 138 14.89 2.51 15.61
N CYS A 139 14.51 3.74 15.94
CA CYS A 139 14.63 4.90 15.04
C CYS A 139 16.05 5.49 14.96
N VAL A 140 16.88 5.28 16.00
CA VAL A 140 18.29 5.69 16.04
C VAL A 140 19.14 4.52 15.53
N THR A 141 20.01 4.80 14.56
CA THR A 141 20.81 3.81 13.85
C THR A 141 22.29 4.19 13.87
N PRO A 142 23.22 3.29 14.26
CA PRO A 142 24.66 3.56 14.21
C PRO A 142 25.17 3.82 12.80
N GLU A 143 26.15 4.73 12.64
CA GLU A 143 26.71 5.14 11.35
C GLU A 143 27.22 3.96 10.50
N VAL A 144 27.76 2.90 11.12
CA VAL A 144 28.28 1.72 10.42
C VAL A 144 27.19 0.96 9.64
N VAL A 145 25.94 0.96 10.09
CA VAL A 145 24.81 0.27 9.43
C VAL A 145 24.38 1.03 8.18
N LEU A 146 24.24 2.36 8.29
CA LEU A 146 23.88 3.23 7.16
C LEU A 146 25.06 3.45 6.20
N LYS A 147 26.29 3.14 6.60
CA LYS A 147 27.43 3.02 5.68
C LYS A 147 27.52 1.66 4.99
N ALA A 148 26.99 0.58 5.59
CA ALA A 148 26.85 -0.71 4.92
C ALA A 148 25.86 -0.60 3.74
N SER A 149 24.68 -0.03 3.97
CA SER A 149 23.66 0.20 2.92
C SER A 149 23.89 1.44 2.05
N GLY A 150 25.12 1.97 2.02
CA GLY A 150 25.52 3.09 1.16
C GLY A 150 24.90 4.46 1.46
N HIS A 151 23.90 4.57 2.34
CA HIS A 151 23.20 5.81 2.68
C HIS A 151 24.14 6.93 3.16
N VAL A 152 25.17 6.63 3.95
CA VAL A 152 26.15 7.65 4.41
C VAL A 152 26.87 8.31 3.23
N ASP A 153 27.12 7.56 2.15
CA ASP A 153 27.93 8.00 1.02
C ASP A 153 27.09 8.44 -0.21
N LYS A 154 25.80 8.09 -0.26
CA LYS A 154 24.89 8.41 -1.38
C LYS A 154 23.66 9.27 -1.04
N PHE A 155 23.26 9.39 0.23
CA PHE A 155 22.00 10.06 0.62
C PHE A 155 22.20 11.58 0.78
N THR A 156 22.66 12.22 -0.30
CA THR A 156 23.04 13.64 -0.36
C THR A 156 22.37 14.38 -1.52
N ASP A 157 21.77 15.53 -1.23
CA ASP A 157 21.24 16.46 -2.23
C ASP A 157 22.24 17.58 -2.55
N LEU A 158 22.10 18.21 -3.71
CA LEU A 158 22.80 19.47 -4.03
C LEU A 158 22.03 20.68 -3.47
N MET A 159 22.68 21.46 -2.62
CA MET A 159 22.13 22.61 -1.91
C MET A 159 22.81 23.91 -2.34
N VAL A 160 22.04 25.00 -2.42
CA VAL A 160 22.54 26.37 -2.60
C VAL A 160 21.96 27.29 -1.53
N ASN A 161 22.70 28.34 -1.17
CA ASN A 161 22.28 29.32 -0.15
C ASN A 161 22.08 30.71 -0.79
N ASP A 162 21.08 31.45 -0.33
CA ASP A 162 21.04 32.91 -0.47
C ASP A 162 22.28 33.52 0.23
N GLU A 163 23.13 34.22 -0.52
CA GLU A 163 24.42 34.72 -0.01
C GLU A 163 24.29 35.79 1.10
N LYS A 164 23.10 36.39 1.27
CA LYS A 164 22.85 37.45 2.27
C LYS A 164 22.02 36.97 3.46
N THR A 165 21.09 36.05 3.26
CA THR A 165 20.22 35.54 4.35
C THR A 165 20.65 34.17 4.89
N GLY A 166 21.49 33.43 4.16
CA GLY A 166 21.82 32.03 4.47
C GLY A 166 20.64 31.07 4.30
N THR A 167 19.56 31.47 3.61
CA THR A 167 18.40 30.60 3.34
C THR A 167 18.78 29.52 2.32
N CYS A 168 18.66 28.26 2.71
CA CYS A 168 19.00 27.11 1.87
C CYS A 168 17.86 26.72 0.92
N TYR A 169 18.22 26.34 -0.30
CA TYR A 169 17.32 25.80 -1.33
C TYR A 169 17.94 24.57 -2.00
N ARG A 170 17.11 23.61 -2.43
CA ARG A 170 17.54 22.44 -3.23
C ARG A 170 17.83 22.93 -4.66
N ALA A 171 19.02 22.65 -5.18
CA ALA A 171 19.53 23.31 -6.39
C ALA A 171 18.80 22.86 -7.68
N ASP A 172 18.50 21.56 -7.78
CA ASP A 172 17.69 20.94 -8.83
C ASP A 172 16.26 21.52 -8.84
N HIS A 173 15.64 21.71 -7.67
CA HIS A 173 14.30 22.28 -7.56
C HIS A 173 14.25 23.71 -8.08
N LEU A 174 15.27 24.54 -7.85
CA LEU A 174 15.29 25.90 -8.38
C LEU A 174 15.37 25.91 -9.91
N LEU A 175 16.13 24.98 -10.50
CA LEU A 175 16.17 24.79 -11.95
C LEU A 175 14.81 24.25 -12.48
N LYS A 176 14.22 23.26 -11.80
CA LYS A 176 12.92 22.65 -12.12
C LYS A 176 11.77 23.66 -12.06
N ASP A 177 11.66 24.41 -10.96
CA ASP A 177 10.69 25.49 -10.76
C ASP A 177 10.83 26.54 -11.87
N TYR A 178 12.06 26.99 -12.17
CA TYR A 178 12.32 28.01 -13.20
C TYR A 178 11.96 27.54 -14.61
N CYS A 179 12.44 26.35 -15.02
CA CYS A 179 12.14 25.79 -16.34
C CYS A 179 10.64 25.56 -16.52
N THR A 180 9.95 25.06 -15.50
CA THR A 180 8.50 24.85 -15.53
C THR A 180 7.74 26.17 -15.59
N GLU A 181 8.08 27.15 -14.73
CA GLU A 181 7.45 28.48 -14.74
C GLU A 181 7.62 29.19 -16.10
N LYS A 182 8.79 29.08 -16.72
CA LYS A 182 9.03 29.59 -18.07
C LYS A 182 8.20 28.87 -19.13
N LEU A 183 8.16 27.54 -19.12
CA LEU A 183 7.39 26.76 -20.10
C LEU A 183 5.87 27.03 -20.02
N GLU A 184 5.32 27.20 -18.81
CA GLU A 184 3.89 27.41 -18.56
C GLU A 184 3.41 28.86 -18.73
N LYS A 185 4.18 29.85 -18.25
CA LYS A 185 3.75 31.26 -18.18
C LYS A 185 4.30 32.12 -19.30
N ASP A 186 5.46 31.79 -19.85
CA ASP A 186 6.09 32.54 -20.93
C ASP A 186 5.78 31.87 -22.29
N LEU A 187 4.56 32.11 -22.79
CA LEU A 187 4.14 31.63 -24.11
C LEU A 187 4.94 32.25 -25.28
N THR A 188 5.85 33.21 -25.01
CA THR A 188 6.62 33.92 -26.04
C THR A 188 8.02 33.34 -26.29
N ILE A 189 8.45 32.33 -25.53
CA ILE A 189 9.71 31.62 -25.77
C ILE A 189 9.73 30.93 -27.14
N SER A 190 10.88 30.96 -27.81
CA SER A 190 11.07 30.29 -29.10
C SER A 190 10.95 28.77 -28.98
N ALA A 191 10.67 28.09 -30.10
CA ALA A 191 10.58 26.63 -30.13
C ALA A 191 11.90 25.96 -29.72
N GLU A 192 13.06 26.53 -30.08
CA GLU A 192 14.37 26.01 -29.66
C GLU A 192 14.55 26.13 -28.15
N LYS A 193 14.24 27.29 -27.54
CA LYS A 193 14.39 27.47 -26.10
C LYS A 193 13.36 26.66 -25.31
N ALA A 194 12.17 26.42 -25.86
CA ALA A 194 11.18 25.51 -25.30
C ALA A 194 11.63 24.03 -25.37
N ALA A 195 12.39 23.64 -26.40
CA ALA A 195 13.04 22.33 -26.44
C ALA A 195 14.17 22.24 -25.41
N GLU A 196 15.10 23.20 -25.41
CA GLU A 196 16.25 23.24 -24.48
C GLU A 196 15.83 23.16 -23.00
N LEU A 197 14.77 23.89 -22.60
CA LEU A 197 14.25 23.83 -21.23
C LEU A 197 13.62 22.46 -20.90
N LYS A 198 13.02 21.76 -21.87
CA LYS A 198 12.47 20.41 -21.70
C LYS A 198 13.57 19.34 -21.67
N ASP A 199 14.58 19.49 -22.52
CA ASP A 199 15.75 18.60 -22.55
C ASP A 199 16.51 18.71 -21.21
N VAL A 200 16.74 19.92 -20.71
CA VAL A 200 17.31 20.14 -19.36
C VAL A 200 16.43 19.56 -18.26
N LEU A 201 15.10 19.70 -18.30
CA LEU A 201 14.19 19.05 -17.35
C LEU A 201 14.26 17.51 -17.41
N ALA A 202 14.67 16.92 -18.53
CA ALA A 202 14.79 15.47 -18.69
C ALA A 202 16.12 14.89 -18.18
N VAL A 203 17.16 15.72 -18.00
CA VAL A 203 18.51 15.26 -17.56
C VAL A 203 19.06 15.96 -16.31
N MET A 204 18.35 16.92 -15.71
CA MET A 204 18.85 17.69 -14.55
C MET A 204 19.15 16.84 -13.30
N GLU A 205 18.54 15.65 -13.18
CA GLU A 205 18.75 14.76 -12.03
C GLU A 205 20.08 13.98 -12.17
N ASP A 206 20.65 13.94 -13.38
CA ASP A 206 22.00 13.41 -13.69
C ASP A 206 23.11 14.49 -13.64
N PHE A 207 22.80 15.75 -13.30
CA PHE A 207 23.78 16.86 -13.30
C PHE A 207 24.73 16.85 -12.10
N SER A 208 26.02 17.10 -12.38
CA SER A 208 27.03 17.41 -11.35
C SER A 208 26.78 18.78 -10.70
N ALA A 209 27.42 19.02 -9.56
CA ALA A 209 27.36 20.31 -8.85
C ALA A 209 27.77 21.49 -9.75
N GLU A 210 28.80 21.28 -10.57
CA GLU A 210 29.34 22.27 -11.52
C GLU A 210 28.39 22.50 -12.69
N GLN A 211 27.79 21.45 -13.25
CA GLN A 211 26.81 21.55 -14.35
C GLN A 211 25.54 22.27 -13.89
N LEU A 212 25.03 21.91 -12.70
CA LEU A 212 23.85 22.51 -12.09
C LEU A 212 24.11 23.98 -11.71
N GLY A 213 25.28 24.28 -11.13
CA GLY A 213 25.71 25.65 -10.82
C GLY A 213 25.90 26.51 -12.08
N ALA A 214 26.46 25.94 -13.15
CA ALA A 214 26.56 26.60 -14.44
C ALA A 214 25.18 26.95 -15.00
N LYS A 215 24.21 26.02 -14.99
CA LYS A 215 22.84 26.29 -15.48
C LYS A 215 22.06 27.29 -14.63
N ILE A 216 22.23 27.26 -13.29
CA ILE A 216 21.68 28.27 -12.38
C ILE A 216 22.21 29.67 -12.73
N LYS A 217 23.51 29.80 -12.99
CA LYS A 217 24.16 31.07 -13.39
C LYS A 217 23.78 31.51 -14.81
N GLU A 218 23.76 30.59 -15.77
CA GLU A 218 23.39 30.82 -17.18
C GLU A 218 21.96 31.38 -17.31
N TYR A 219 21.02 30.83 -16.55
CA TYR A 219 19.61 31.25 -16.57
C TYR A 219 19.31 32.42 -15.61
N GLY A 220 20.31 32.93 -14.88
CA GLY A 220 20.15 34.05 -13.95
C GLY A 220 19.23 33.73 -12.76
N ILE A 221 19.21 32.48 -12.29
CA ILE A 221 18.33 32.03 -11.22
C ILE A 221 18.81 32.62 -9.88
N THR A 222 17.91 33.34 -9.20
CA THR A 222 18.13 33.99 -7.90
C THR A 222 17.26 33.36 -6.81
N ALA A 223 17.61 33.55 -5.54
CA ALA A 223 16.81 33.15 -4.40
C ALA A 223 15.32 33.58 -4.56
N PRO A 224 14.34 32.66 -4.52
CA PRO A 224 12.94 32.95 -4.89
C PRO A 224 12.30 34.12 -4.15
N ASP A 225 12.55 34.22 -2.84
CA ASP A 225 11.86 35.14 -1.93
C ASP A 225 12.51 36.54 -1.88
N THR A 226 13.82 36.63 -2.10
CA THR A 226 14.64 37.83 -1.89
C THR A 226 15.22 38.41 -3.18
N LYS A 227 15.28 37.61 -4.26
CA LYS A 227 16.02 37.88 -5.51
C LYS A 227 17.53 38.14 -5.30
N ASN A 228 18.10 37.62 -4.22
CA ASN A 228 19.55 37.65 -3.99
C ASN A 228 20.30 36.63 -4.88
N PRO A 229 21.61 36.83 -5.08
CA PRO A 229 22.50 35.80 -5.60
C PRO A 229 22.46 34.51 -4.76
N LEU A 230 22.80 33.41 -5.39
CA LEU A 230 22.91 32.08 -4.80
C LEU A 230 24.36 31.61 -4.85
N SER A 231 24.78 30.88 -3.81
CA SER A 231 26.06 30.17 -3.80
C SER A 231 26.15 29.13 -4.93
N ASP A 232 27.36 28.66 -5.24
CA ASP A 232 27.51 27.42 -6.01
C ASP A 232 26.90 26.21 -5.26
N PRO A 233 26.40 25.19 -5.98
CA PRO A 233 25.83 23.99 -5.37
C PRO A 233 26.87 23.14 -4.64
N TYR A 234 26.50 22.59 -3.48
CA TYR A 234 27.35 21.69 -2.71
C TYR A 234 26.53 20.54 -2.09
N PRO A 235 27.13 19.36 -1.85
CA PRO A 235 26.42 18.20 -1.31
C PRO A 235 26.02 18.39 0.16
N PHE A 236 24.79 18.04 0.48
CA PHE A 236 24.19 18.11 1.82
C PHE A 236 23.52 16.79 2.17
N ASN A 237 23.92 16.17 3.29
CA ASN A 237 23.41 14.86 3.69
C ASN A 237 22.00 14.96 4.30
N LEU A 238 21.06 14.17 3.77
CA LEU A 238 19.64 14.18 4.14
C LEU A 238 19.32 13.35 5.40
N MET A 239 20.31 12.83 6.14
CA MET A 239 20.07 12.11 7.40
C MET A 239 20.28 13.02 8.61
N PHE A 240 19.35 12.97 9.58
CA PHE A 240 19.53 13.69 10.85
C PHE A 240 20.60 13.02 11.69
N LYS A 241 21.82 13.58 11.70
CA LYS A 241 22.95 13.09 12.50
C LYS A 241 22.71 13.31 14.00
N THR A 242 23.14 12.35 14.81
CA THR A 242 23.07 12.36 16.28
C THR A 242 24.28 11.65 16.89
N SER A 243 24.39 11.66 18.21
CA SER A 243 25.43 10.96 18.98
C SER A 243 24.81 9.91 19.90
N ILE A 244 25.33 8.68 19.86
CA ILE A 244 24.88 7.58 20.70
C ILE A 244 25.74 7.56 21.98
N GLY A 245 25.13 7.91 23.11
CA GLY A 245 25.80 7.99 24.41
C GLY A 245 26.46 9.35 24.70
N PRO A 246 26.72 9.66 25.98
CA PRO A 246 27.09 11.00 26.43
C PRO A 246 28.51 11.43 26.04
N SER A 247 29.36 10.52 25.54
CA SER A 247 30.74 10.80 25.13
C SER A 247 30.87 11.35 23.72
N GLY A 248 29.80 11.31 22.90
CA GLY A 248 29.85 11.71 21.48
C GLY A 248 30.62 10.75 20.55
N LEU A 249 31.33 9.75 21.09
CA LEU A 249 32.27 8.91 20.35
C LEU A 249 31.61 7.96 19.33
N THR A 250 30.33 7.63 19.52
CA THR A 250 29.58 6.75 18.61
C THR A 250 28.62 7.57 17.76
N PRO A 251 28.96 7.91 16.50
CA PRO A 251 28.06 8.60 15.60
C PRO A 251 26.87 7.71 15.20
N GLY A 252 25.70 8.32 15.11
CA GLY A 252 24.49 7.70 14.60
C GLY A 252 23.63 8.68 13.83
N TYR A 253 22.54 8.20 13.27
CA TYR A 253 21.54 9.00 12.58
C TYR A 253 20.14 8.56 12.98
N MET A 254 19.16 9.42 12.77
CA MET A 254 17.77 8.99 12.65
C MET A 254 17.59 8.31 11.29
N ARG A 255 16.95 7.13 11.26
CA ARG A 255 16.84 6.31 10.04
C ARG A 255 16.05 7.00 8.89
N PRO A 256 16.52 6.92 7.62
CA PRO A 256 15.83 7.50 6.45
C PRO A 256 14.74 6.59 5.84
N GLU A 257 14.75 5.31 6.21
CA GLU A 257 13.81 4.23 5.87
C GLU A 257 13.71 3.27 7.07
N THR A 258 12.79 2.31 7.06
CA THR A 258 12.64 1.27 8.11
C THR A 258 13.21 -0.09 7.70
N ALA A 259 13.26 -0.42 6.40
CA ALA A 259 13.79 -1.66 5.80
C ALA A 259 15.12 -2.14 6.41
N GLN A 260 16.07 -1.23 6.68
CA GLN A 260 17.36 -1.55 7.31
C GLN A 260 17.24 -2.24 8.67
N GLY A 261 16.18 -1.97 9.45
CA GLY A 261 15.89 -2.68 10.70
C GLY A 261 15.54 -4.15 10.48
N ILE A 262 14.88 -4.47 9.37
CA ILE A 262 14.51 -5.83 8.99
C ILE A 262 15.73 -6.58 8.47
N PHE A 263 16.54 -5.97 7.58
CA PHE A 263 17.73 -6.63 7.01
C PHE A 263 18.76 -7.07 8.07
N VAL A 264 19.08 -6.22 9.05
CA VAL A 264 20.03 -6.59 10.12
C VAL A 264 19.50 -7.69 11.06
N ASN A 265 18.18 -7.93 11.08
CA ASN A 265 17.53 -8.99 11.84
C ASN A 265 17.14 -10.21 10.97
N PHE A 266 17.50 -10.24 9.68
CA PHE A 266 17.11 -11.30 8.73
C PHE A 266 17.34 -12.71 9.27
N LYS A 267 18.49 -12.96 9.91
CA LYS A 267 18.87 -14.28 10.44
C LYS A 267 17.89 -14.80 11.50
N GLU A 268 17.45 -13.93 12.41
CA GLU A 268 16.50 -14.28 13.47
C GLU A 268 15.08 -14.43 12.93
N LEU A 269 14.70 -13.61 11.95
CA LEU A 269 13.41 -13.72 11.25
C LEU A 269 13.30 -15.00 10.42
N TYR A 270 14.37 -15.36 9.68
CA TYR A 270 14.46 -16.62 8.93
C TYR A 270 14.47 -17.84 9.86
N TYR A 271 15.13 -17.75 11.02
CA TYR A 271 15.04 -18.79 12.06
C TYR A 271 13.62 -18.92 12.64
N TYR A 272 12.96 -17.79 12.96
CA TYR A 272 11.58 -17.76 13.46
C TYR A 272 10.58 -18.36 12.45
N ASN A 273 10.77 -18.11 11.15
CA ASN A 273 10.01 -18.75 10.07
C ASN A 273 10.39 -20.24 9.83
N GLY A 274 11.14 -20.86 10.75
CA GLY A 274 11.53 -22.27 10.68
C GLY A 274 12.50 -22.59 9.55
N LYS A 275 13.34 -21.63 9.15
CA LYS A 275 14.27 -21.69 8.01
C LYS A 275 13.59 -21.99 6.66
N LYS A 276 12.51 -21.29 6.34
CA LYS A 276 11.77 -21.44 5.07
C LYS A 276 11.68 -20.13 4.28
N LEU A 277 11.62 -20.28 2.96
CA LEU A 277 11.33 -19.24 1.97
C LEU A 277 10.14 -19.68 1.09
N PRO A 278 9.42 -18.73 0.46
CA PRO A 278 9.50 -17.29 0.71
C PRO A 278 8.96 -16.93 2.11
N PHE A 279 9.32 -15.75 2.62
CA PHE A 279 8.69 -15.17 3.80
C PHE A 279 8.74 -13.65 3.75
N ALA A 280 7.78 -12.98 4.38
CA ALA A 280 7.76 -11.53 4.49
C ALA A 280 7.90 -11.09 5.95
N ALA A 281 8.71 -10.06 6.18
CA ALA A 281 8.71 -9.28 7.40
C ALA A 281 8.21 -7.86 7.08
N ALA A 282 7.68 -7.15 8.08
CA ALA A 282 7.05 -5.85 7.88
C ALA A 282 7.35 -4.91 9.06
N GLN A 283 7.48 -3.61 8.82
CA GLN A 283 7.55 -2.60 9.88
C GLN A 283 6.64 -1.42 9.57
N ILE A 284 5.95 -0.92 10.61
CA ILE A 284 5.29 0.39 10.60
C ILE A 284 6.03 1.28 11.59
N GLY A 285 6.57 2.42 11.14
CA GLY A 285 7.35 3.29 12.04
C GLY A 285 7.68 4.65 11.44
N GLN A 286 8.26 5.52 12.27
CA GLN A 286 8.77 6.81 11.79
C GLN A 286 10.07 6.62 10.99
N ALA A 287 10.22 7.43 9.95
CA ALA A 287 11.44 7.66 9.19
C ALA A 287 11.69 9.17 9.06
N PHE A 288 12.95 9.53 8.89
CA PHE A 288 13.44 10.89 9.08
C PHE A 288 14.37 11.29 7.93
N ARG A 289 13.97 12.30 7.15
CA ARG A 289 14.77 12.84 6.04
C ARG A 289 14.90 14.35 6.26
N ASN A 290 16.13 14.84 6.42
CA ASN A 290 16.44 16.25 6.68
C ASN A 290 16.31 17.09 5.41
N GLU A 291 15.10 17.10 4.84
CA GLU A 291 14.75 17.80 3.61
C GLU A 291 15.22 19.25 3.63
N ILE A 292 15.85 19.71 2.54
CA ILE A 292 16.42 21.06 2.45
C ILE A 292 15.30 22.10 2.49
N SER A 293 14.32 21.98 1.60
CA SER A 293 13.18 22.91 1.50
C SER A 293 11.85 22.15 1.46
N PRO A 294 11.34 21.66 2.60
CA PRO A 294 10.07 20.93 2.67
C PRO A 294 8.88 21.84 2.33
N ARG A 295 8.25 21.56 1.20
CA ARG A 295 7.09 22.28 0.63
C ARG A 295 5.90 21.32 0.52
N GLN A 296 4.75 21.81 0.03
CA GLN A 296 3.58 21.00 -0.33
C GLN A 296 2.88 20.25 0.82
N GLY A 297 3.01 20.72 2.07
CA GLY A 297 2.27 20.17 3.22
C GLY A 297 2.78 18.78 3.62
N LEU A 298 1.87 17.79 3.72
CA LEU A 298 2.22 16.41 4.10
C LEU A 298 3.00 15.64 3.03
N LEU A 299 3.14 16.17 1.81
CA LEU A 299 3.76 15.43 0.70
C LEU A 299 5.29 15.33 0.80
N ARG A 300 5.94 16.34 1.38
CA ARG A 300 7.40 16.41 1.52
C ARG A 300 7.78 16.99 2.89
N VAL A 301 8.06 16.08 3.81
CA VAL A 301 8.15 16.31 5.26
C VAL A 301 9.41 15.69 5.85
N ARG A 302 9.84 16.20 7.00
CA ARG A 302 11.09 15.82 7.67
C ARG A 302 10.96 14.61 8.61
N GLU A 303 9.77 14.39 9.13
CA GLU A 303 9.38 13.21 9.91
C GLU A 303 8.07 12.67 9.33
N PHE A 304 8.03 11.38 9.00
CA PHE A 304 6.85 10.72 8.45
C PHE A 304 6.78 9.26 8.84
N THR A 305 5.57 8.70 8.81
CA THR A 305 5.37 7.26 9.01
C THR A 305 5.49 6.56 7.68
N LEU A 306 6.35 5.54 7.64
CA LEU A 306 6.36 4.52 6.60
C LEU A 306 5.66 3.27 7.13
N ALA A 307 5.16 2.47 6.19
CA ALA A 307 4.91 1.06 6.39
C ALA A 307 5.65 0.33 5.28
N GLU A 308 6.51 -0.63 5.60
CA GLU A 308 7.40 -1.31 4.63
C GLU A 308 7.33 -2.82 4.84
N ILE A 309 7.60 -3.57 3.78
CA ILE A 309 7.50 -5.04 3.73
C ILE A 309 8.73 -5.57 2.99
N GLU A 310 9.57 -6.35 3.65
CA GLU A 310 10.65 -7.08 2.98
C GLU A 310 10.17 -8.50 2.71
N HIS A 311 9.83 -8.79 1.45
CA HIS A 311 9.49 -10.14 1.02
C HIS A 311 10.72 -10.87 0.49
N PHE A 312 11.29 -11.73 1.33
CA PHE A 312 12.44 -12.58 1.01
C PHE A 312 12.00 -13.78 0.17
N VAL A 313 12.60 -13.92 -1.01
CA VAL A 313 12.27 -14.94 -2.02
C VAL A 313 13.54 -15.54 -2.61
N ASP A 314 13.43 -16.69 -3.28
CA ASP A 314 14.54 -17.31 -4.00
C ASP A 314 14.89 -16.48 -5.25
N PRO A 315 16.16 -16.08 -5.46
CA PRO A 315 16.55 -15.37 -6.68
C PRO A 315 16.34 -16.16 -7.97
N GLU A 316 16.35 -17.51 -7.92
CA GLU A 316 16.08 -18.40 -9.06
C GLU A 316 14.58 -18.73 -9.22
N ASN A 317 13.72 -18.41 -8.24
CA ASN A 317 12.29 -18.68 -8.30
C ASN A 317 11.45 -17.58 -7.61
N LYS A 318 11.02 -16.59 -8.41
CA LYS A 318 10.15 -15.47 -8.00
C LYS A 318 8.66 -15.67 -8.37
N SER A 319 8.21 -16.92 -8.50
CA SER A 319 6.78 -17.24 -8.62
C SER A 319 6.02 -16.95 -7.32
N HIS A 320 4.73 -16.61 -7.39
CA HIS A 320 3.95 -16.28 -6.19
C HIS A 320 2.62 -17.05 -6.13
N PRO A 321 2.39 -17.93 -5.12
CA PRO A 321 1.22 -18.82 -5.09
C PRO A 321 -0.15 -18.14 -5.19
N LYS A 322 -0.27 -16.90 -4.72
CA LYS A 322 -1.51 -16.09 -4.78
C LYS A 322 -1.60 -15.17 -6.02
N PHE A 323 -0.66 -15.20 -6.97
CA PHE A 323 -0.68 -14.29 -8.13
C PHE A 323 -1.98 -14.37 -8.94
N SER A 324 -2.56 -15.56 -9.04
CA SER A 324 -3.85 -15.80 -9.71
C SER A 324 -5.03 -15.02 -9.12
N ASP A 325 -4.99 -14.60 -7.85
CA ASP A 325 -6.02 -13.78 -7.22
C ASP A 325 -6.03 -12.32 -7.74
N VAL A 326 -4.90 -11.83 -8.25
CA VAL A 326 -4.71 -10.45 -8.71
C VAL A 326 -4.41 -10.33 -10.21
N ALA A 327 -4.01 -11.41 -10.88
CA ALA A 327 -3.65 -11.41 -12.30
C ALA A 327 -4.76 -10.91 -13.26
N LYS A 328 -6.02 -10.85 -12.81
CA LYS A 328 -7.16 -10.32 -13.59
C LYS A 328 -7.51 -8.86 -13.30
N LEU A 329 -6.66 -8.15 -12.56
CA LEU A 329 -6.87 -6.74 -12.28
C LEU A 329 -6.41 -5.89 -13.48
N GLU A 330 -7.25 -4.93 -13.84
CA GLU A 330 -6.97 -3.91 -14.87
C GLU A 330 -6.95 -2.52 -14.22
N PHE A 331 -5.90 -1.76 -14.48
CA PHE A 331 -5.68 -0.40 -13.98
C PHE A 331 -4.65 0.33 -14.83
N LEU A 332 -4.48 1.64 -14.60
CA LEU A 332 -3.51 2.45 -15.32
C LEU A 332 -2.08 2.02 -14.95
N MET A 333 -1.33 1.58 -15.95
CA MET A 333 0.10 1.29 -15.88
C MET A 333 0.84 2.17 -16.87
N PHE A 334 2.06 2.57 -16.52
CA PHE A 334 2.92 3.42 -17.33
C PHE A 334 4.33 2.76 -17.39
N PRO A 335 4.50 1.76 -18.27
CA PRO A 335 5.79 1.08 -18.44
C PRO A 335 6.89 2.02 -18.96
N ARG A 336 8.13 1.51 -18.97
CA ARG A 336 9.30 2.25 -19.45
C ARG A 336 9.19 2.61 -20.94
N GLU A 337 8.60 1.77 -21.77
CA GLU A 337 8.45 1.99 -23.22
C GLU A 337 7.46 3.11 -23.55
N GLU A 338 6.30 3.16 -22.90
CA GLU A 338 5.35 4.26 -23.00
C GLU A 338 5.97 5.61 -22.58
N GLN A 339 6.73 5.62 -21.47
CA GLN A 339 7.42 6.84 -21.01
C GLN A 339 8.43 7.34 -22.05
N MET A 340 9.34 6.48 -22.51
CA MET A 340 10.39 6.85 -23.47
C MET A 340 9.83 7.21 -24.85
N SER A 341 8.64 6.73 -25.22
CA SER A 341 7.95 7.10 -26.46
C SER A 341 6.98 8.29 -26.32
N GLY A 342 6.93 8.93 -25.14
CA GLY A 342 6.08 10.12 -24.89
C GLY A 342 4.58 9.83 -24.87
N GLN A 343 4.17 8.57 -24.68
CA GLN A 343 2.78 8.16 -24.60
C GLN A 343 2.21 8.39 -23.19
N SER A 344 0.89 8.28 -23.04
CA SER A 344 0.25 8.26 -21.72
C SER A 344 0.30 6.88 -21.08
N ALA A 345 0.04 6.82 -19.77
CA ALA A 345 -0.36 5.58 -19.09
C ALA A 345 -1.56 4.92 -19.80
N LYS A 346 -1.61 3.59 -19.78
CA LYS A 346 -2.64 2.76 -20.43
C LYS A 346 -3.28 1.83 -19.41
N LYS A 347 -4.55 1.44 -19.61
CA LYS A 347 -5.14 0.36 -18.81
C LYS A 347 -4.60 -0.97 -19.31
N LEU A 348 -3.87 -1.69 -18.47
CA LEU A 348 -3.29 -3.00 -18.76
C LEU A 348 -3.82 -4.04 -17.78
N CYS A 349 -3.96 -5.28 -18.24
CA CYS A 349 -4.22 -6.45 -17.39
C CYS A 349 -2.91 -6.91 -16.75
N LEU A 350 -2.89 -6.99 -15.41
CA LEU A 350 -1.69 -7.31 -14.63
C LEU A 350 -1.09 -8.69 -14.98
N GLY A 351 -1.92 -9.69 -15.26
CA GLY A 351 -1.50 -11.01 -15.70
C GLY A 351 -0.83 -10.98 -17.08
N GLU A 352 -1.31 -10.13 -18.00
CA GLU A 352 -0.66 -9.92 -19.29
C GLU A 352 0.67 -9.15 -19.15
N ALA A 353 0.75 -8.18 -18.24
CA ALA A 353 1.97 -7.42 -17.99
C ALA A 353 3.10 -8.29 -17.45
N VAL A 354 2.80 -9.26 -16.58
CA VAL A 354 3.77 -10.28 -16.13
C VAL A 354 4.07 -11.28 -17.25
N ALA A 355 3.06 -11.80 -17.96
CA ALA A 355 3.26 -12.79 -19.03
C ALA A 355 4.06 -12.27 -20.24
N LYS A 356 4.09 -10.94 -20.45
CA LYS A 356 4.90 -10.26 -21.48
C LYS A 356 6.29 -9.83 -20.96
N GLY A 357 6.59 -10.03 -19.68
CA GLY A 357 7.83 -9.57 -19.05
C GLY A 357 7.90 -8.05 -18.81
N THR A 358 6.80 -7.32 -18.98
CA THR A 358 6.72 -5.87 -18.69
C THR A 358 6.89 -5.62 -17.19
N VAL A 359 6.24 -6.44 -16.37
CA VAL A 359 6.52 -6.58 -14.93
C VAL A 359 7.39 -7.83 -14.78
N ASN A 360 8.54 -7.69 -14.13
CA ASN A 360 9.61 -8.70 -14.15
C ASN A 360 9.19 -10.11 -13.68
N ASN A 361 8.37 -10.23 -12.63
CA ASN A 361 7.98 -11.53 -12.06
C ASN A 361 6.62 -11.51 -11.32
N GLU A 362 6.07 -12.69 -11.03
CA GLU A 362 4.78 -12.85 -10.34
C GLU A 362 4.76 -12.28 -8.92
N THR A 363 5.89 -12.30 -8.20
CA THR A 363 5.95 -11.76 -6.82
C THR A 363 5.84 -10.23 -6.84
N LEU A 364 6.58 -9.56 -7.71
CA LEU A 364 6.46 -8.13 -7.96
C LEU A 364 5.04 -7.78 -8.44
N GLY A 365 4.53 -8.54 -9.42
CA GLY A 365 3.15 -8.42 -9.89
C GLY A 365 2.12 -8.60 -8.79
N TYR A 366 2.34 -9.54 -7.85
CA TYR A 366 1.44 -9.76 -6.72
C TYR A 366 1.32 -8.51 -5.85
N PHE A 367 2.46 -7.93 -5.46
CA PHE A 367 2.45 -6.74 -4.63
C PHE A 367 1.87 -5.51 -5.34
N ILE A 368 2.13 -5.32 -6.64
CA ILE A 368 1.45 -4.28 -7.45
C ILE A 368 -0.08 -4.45 -7.35
N GLY A 369 -0.59 -5.66 -7.57
CA GLY A 369 -2.03 -5.97 -7.46
C GLY A 369 -2.60 -5.74 -6.05
N ARG A 370 -1.87 -6.12 -4.99
CA ARG A 370 -2.27 -5.87 -3.61
C ARG A 370 -2.24 -4.38 -3.25
N VAL A 371 -1.27 -3.61 -3.73
CA VAL A 371 -1.22 -2.15 -3.53
C VAL A 371 -2.40 -1.46 -4.20
N TYR A 372 -2.77 -1.85 -5.43
CA TYR A 372 -3.99 -1.34 -6.09
C TYR A 372 -5.26 -1.64 -5.28
N LEU A 373 -5.42 -2.88 -4.80
CA LEU A 373 -6.55 -3.28 -3.96
C LEU A 373 -6.57 -2.57 -2.59
N PHE A 374 -5.41 -2.24 -2.03
CA PHE A 374 -5.31 -1.45 -0.80
C PHE A 374 -5.76 0.00 -1.04
N LEU A 375 -5.13 0.71 -1.98
CA LEU A 375 -5.38 2.13 -2.25
C LEU A 375 -6.84 2.37 -2.70
N THR A 376 -7.38 1.53 -3.57
CA THR A 376 -8.78 1.66 -4.01
C THR A 376 -9.79 1.40 -2.89
N ARG A 377 -9.49 0.50 -1.94
CA ARG A 377 -10.32 0.28 -0.73
C ARG A 377 -10.24 1.43 0.29
N LEU A 378 -9.18 2.25 0.26
CA LEU A 378 -9.16 3.52 1.00
C LEU A 378 -10.09 4.59 0.39
N SER A 379 -10.66 4.36 -0.81
CA SER A 379 -11.35 5.33 -1.66
C SER A 379 -10.43 6.30 -2.43
N ILE A 380 -9.23 5.86 -2.80
CA ILE A 380 -8.48 6.49 -3.89
C ILE A 380 -9.17 6.16 -5.22
N ASP A 381 -9.57 7.20 -5.95
CA ASP A 381 -10.08 7.13 -7.33
C ASP A 381 -9.16 6.34 -8.28
N LYS A 382 -9.75 5.39 -9.01
CA LYS A 382 -9.09 4.46 -9.94
C LYS A 382 -8.56 5.12 -11.20
N GLU A 383 -9.21 6.19 -11.66
CA GLU A 383 -8.78 6.92 -12.86
C GLU A 383 -7.64 7.91 -12.54
N ARG A 384 -7.38 8.15 -11.25
CA ARG A 384 -6.34 9.05 -10.71
C ARG A 384 -5.29 8.30 -9.90
N LEU A 385 -5.14 7.00 -10.16
CA LEU A 385 -4.13 6.08 -9.60
C LEU A 385 -3.47 5.34 -10.76
N ARG A 386 -2.14 5.45 -10.89
CA ARG A 386 -1.36 4.73 -11.90
C ARG A 386 -0.14 4.05 -11.29
N PHE A 387 0.38 3.03 -11.95
CA PHE A 387 1.64 2.38 -11.61
C PHE A 387 2.70 2.73 -12.65
N ARG A 388 3.72 3.49 -12.28
CA ARG A 388 4.79 3.95 -13.18
C ARG A 388 6.05 3.12 -12.97
N GLN A 389 6.60 2.57 -14.04
CA GLN A 389 7.88 1.85 -13.98
C GLN A 389 9.05 2.83 -13.95
N HIS A 390 10.08 2.59 -13.13
CA HIS A 390 11.28 3.44 -13.14
C HIS A 390 12.01 3.36 -14.49
N LEU A 391 12.56 4.49 -14.95
CA LEU A 391 13.49 4.53 -16.08
C LEU A 391 14.85 3.92 -15.71
N ALA A 392 15.68 3.60 -16.71
CA ALA A 392 16.94 2.90 -16.48
C ALA A 392 18.02 3.73 -15.74
N ASN A 393 17.89 5.07 -15.75
CA ASN A 393 18.71 5.99 -14.93
C ASN A 393 18.08 6.29 -13.56
N GLU A 394 16.75 6.24 -13.42
CA GLU A 394 16.05 6.38 -12.13
C GLU A 394 16.24 5.15 -11.22
N MET A 395 16.41 3.95 -11.81
CA MET A 395 16.59 2.71 -11.05
C MET A 395 17.81 2.79 -10.12
N ALA A 396 17.58 2.54 -8.83
CA ALA A 396 18.66 2.32 -7.87
C ALA A 396 19.60 1.21 -8.35
N HIS A 397 20.92 1.35 -8.12
CA HIS A 397 21.99 0.53 -8.69
C HIS A 397 21.98 -0.98 -8.33
N TYR A 398 20.97 -1.42 -7.57
CA TYR A 398 20.74 -2.78 -7.10
C TYR A 398 19.35 -3.34 -7.49
N ALA A 399 18.46 -2.52 -8.05
CA ALA A 399 17.12 -2.93 -8.40
C ALA A 399 17.10 -3.72 -9.72
N ALA A 400 16.26 -4.76 -9.80
CA ALA A 400 16.03 -5.53 -11.03
C ALA A 400 14.80 -5.02 -11.82
N ASP A 401 13.81 -4.47 -11.13
CA ASP A 401 12.64 -3.75 -11.64
C ASP A 401 12.06 -2.91 -10.50
N CYS A 402 11.33 -1.84 -10.81
CA CYS A 402 10.72 -0.96 -9.79
C CYS A 402 9.50 -0.23 -10.34
N TRP A 403 8.43 -0.18 -9.53
CA TRP A 403 7.13 0.42 -9.89
C TRP A 403 6.59 1.32 -8.78
N ASP A 404 6.36 2.59 -9.09
CA ASP A 404 5.72 3.56 -8.19
C ASP A 404 4.20 3.52 -8.35
N ALA A 405 3.45 3.32 -7.26
CA ALA A 405 2.03 3.64 -7.21
C ALA A 405 1.86 5.15 -7.01
N GLU A 406 1.55 5.85 -8.10
CA GLU A 406 1.38 7.29 -8.14
C GLU A 406 -0.10 7.69 -8.10
N ILE A 407 -0.42 8.68 -7.28
CA ILE A 407 -1.78 9.23 -7.15
C ILE A 407 -1.77 10.68 -7.65
N GLU A 408 -2.69 11.04 -8.55
CA GLU A 408 -2.80 12.41 -9.05
C GLU A 408 -3.45 13.32 -7.99
N SER A 409 -2.74 14.35 -7.54
CA SER A 409 -3.20 15.36 -6.58
C SER A 409 -3.33 16.75 -7.22
N SER A 410 -3.73 17.76 -6.45
CA SER A 410 -3.65 19.17 -6.83
C SER A 410 -2.22 19.69 -7.08
N TYR A 411 -1.19 18.88 -6.78
CA TYR A 411 0.22 19.10 -7.13
C TYR A 411 0.70 18.25 -8.30
N GLY A 412 -0.18 17.50 -8.98
CA GLY A 412 0.18 16.52 -10.02
C GLY A 412 0.33 15.10 -9.47
N TRP A 413 0.93 14.20 -10.25
CA TRP A 413 1.17 12.81 -9.87
C TRP A 413 2.22 12.72 -8.76
N ILE A 414 1.87 12.04 -7.66
CA ILE A 414 2.73 11.87 -6.48
C ILE A 414 2.93 10.38 -6.21
N GLU A 415 4.19 9.94 -6.24
CA GLU A 415 4.64 8.64 -5.72
C GLU A 415 4.18 8.45 -4.27
N CYS A 416 3.40 7.40 -4.02
CA CYS A 416 2.78 7.12 -2.71
C CYS A 416 3.15 5.73 -2.16
N VAL A 417 3.52 4.79 -3.03
CA VAL A 417 4.10 3.49 -2.67
C VAL A 417 5.17 3.14 -3.69
N GLY A 418 6.42 2.96 -3.27
CA GLY A 418 7.45 2.34 -4.12
C GLY A 418 7.36 0.83 -4.04
N ILE A 419 7.57 0.13 -5.16
CA ILE A 419 7.50 -1.34 -5.23
C ILE A 419 8.72 -1.85 -6.01
N ALA A 420 9.81 -2.15 -5.29
CA ALA A 420 11.12 -2.46 -5.86
C ALA A 420 11.48 -3.95 -5.74
N ASP A 421 12.10 -4.52 -6.77
CA ASP A 421 12.85 -5.77 -6.67
C ASP A 421 14.32 -5.42 -6.33
N ARG A 422 14.67 -5.34 -5.04
CA ARG A 422 16.00 -4.89 -4.54
C ARG A 422 17.13 -5.90 -4.78
N SER A 423 16.86 -6.98 -5.52
CA SER A 423 17.72 -8.15 -5.67
C SER A 423 18.23 -8.66 -4.31
N ALA A 424 19.50 -9.08 -4.20
CA ALA A 424 20.11 -9.58 -2.96
C ALA A 424 20.99 -8.53 -2.24
N TYR A 425 20.97 -7.28 -2.70
CA TYR A 425 21.99 -6.27 -2.38
C TYR A 425 22.14 -5.95 -0.89
N ASP A 426 21.05 -5.61 -0.19
CA ASP A 426 21.12 -5.23 1.23
C ASP A 426 21.69 -6.35 2.11
N LEU A 427 21.28 -7.60 1.86
CA LEU A 427 21.78 -8.76 2.60
C LEU A 427 23.26 -9.06 2.28
N LEU A 428 23.71 -8.86 1.04
CA LEU A 428 25.13 -8.96 0.67
C LEU A 428 25.96 -7.85 1.36
N ALA A 429 25.54 -6.59 1.25
CA ALA A 429 26.25 -5.44 1.79
C ALA A 429 26.38 -5.52 3.34
N HIS A 430 25.32 -5.94 4.04
CA HIS A 430 25.39 -6.21 5.47
C HIS A 430 26.23 -7.45 5.79
N SER A 431 26.21 -8.51 4.97
CA SER A 431 27.06 -9.69 5.18
C SER A 431 28.54 -9.36 5.08
N GLU A 432 28.94 -8.65 4.02
CA GLU A 432 30.31 -8.17 3.80
C GLU A 432 30.76 -7.25 4.94
N LYS A 433 29.92 -6.28 5.34
CA LYS A 433 30.31 -5.27 6.33
C LYS A 433 30.37 -5.82 7.75
N SER A 434 29.52 -6.81 8.09
CA SER A 434 29.46 -7.43 9.43
C SER A 434 30.32 -8.70 9.56
N ASN A 435 30.79 -9.26 8.46
CA ASN A 435 31.38 -10.62 8.38
C ASN A 435 30.43 -11.72 8.88
N THR A 436 29.11 -11.48 8.87
CA THR A 436 28.08 -12.44 9.30
C THR A 436 27.20 -12.81 8.10
N PRO A 437 27.19 -14.07 7.63
CA PRO A 437 26.46 -14.44 6.41
C PRO A 437 24.93 -14.40 6.62
N LEU A 438 24.25 -13.52 5.88
CA LEU A 438 22.80 -13.38 5.83
C LEU A 438 22.21 -14.20 4.66
N VAL A 439 22.34 -15.52 4.76
CA VAL A 439 21.97 -16.49 3.71
C VAL A 439 20.84 -17.41 4.15
N ALA A 440 20.12 -17.94 3.15
CA ALA A 440 19.15 -19.02 3.33
C ALA A 440 19.73 -20.38 2.90
N GLU A 441 19.10 -21.45 3.39
CA GLU A 441 19.45 -22.85 3.14
C GLU A 441 18.25 -23.60 2.55
N GLU A 442 18.38 -24.14 1.33
CA GLU A 442 17.39 -25.01 0.69
C GLU A 442 17.92 -26.45 0.68
N LYS A 443 17.23 -27.35 1.38
CA LYS A 443 17.58 -28.79 1.38
C LYS A 443 17.05 -29.47 0.13
N PHE A 444 17.92 -30.14 -0.61
CA PHE A 444 17.49 -30.97 -1.73
C PHE A 444 16.78 -32.24 -1.23
N ALA A 445 15.80 -32.72 -1.99
CA ALA A 445 15.12 -34.00 -1.70
C ALA A 445 16.10 -35.20 -1.81
N GLU A 446 17.03 -35.13 -2.76
CA GLU A 446 18.13 -36.08 -2.94
C GLU A 446 19.46 -35.32 -3.01
N ALA A 447 20.54 -35.94 -2.53
CA ALA A 447 21.86 -35.29 -2.49
C ALA A 447 22.43 -35.16 -3.91
N LYS A 448 22.65 -33.92 -4.37
CA LYS A 448 23.26 -33.66 -5.67
C LYS A 448 24.76 -33.92 -5.60
N GLU A 449 25.29 -34.77 -6.48
CA GLU A 449 26.74 -34.87 -6.68
C GLU A 449 27.20 -33.67 -7.52
N VAL A 450 27.97 -32.79 -6.90
CA VAL A 450 28.52 -31.59 -7.56
C VAL A 450 30.02 -31.76 -7.66
N GLU A 451 30.55 -31.67 -8.88
CA GLU A 451 31.97 -31.58 -9.12
C GLU A 451 32.46 -30.22 -8.59
N LYS A 452 33.30 -30.21 -7.54
CA LYS A 452 33.91 -28.98 -7.02
C LYS A 452 35.41 -28.98 -7.26
N VAL A 453 35.95 -27.87 -7.77
CA VAL A 453 37.39 -27.62 -7.66
C VAL A 453 37.78 -27.46 -6.19
N LYS A 454 38.74 -28.28 -5.75
CA LYS A 454 39.29 -28.29 -4.41
C LYS A 454 40.74 -27.85 -4.47
N ILE A 455 41.00 -26.67 -3.92
CA ILE A 455 42.33 -26.09 -3.77
C ILE A 455 42.87 -26.57 -2.42
N THR A 456 44.00 -27.26 -2.43
CA THR A 456 44.67 -27.76 -1.21
C THR A 456 46.07 -27.16 -1.13
N PRO A 457 46.27 -26.06 -0.37
CA PRO A 457 47.58 -25.45 -0.18
C PRO A 457 48.49 -26.38 0.65
N VAL A 458 49.70 -26.65 0.15
CA VAL A 458 50.67 -27.52 0.82
C VAL A 458 51.40 -26.71 1.88
N LYS A 459 50.78 -26.62 3.07
CA LYS A 459 51.19 -25.72 4.17
C LYS A 459 52.65 -25.88 4.60
N LYS A 460 53.27 -27.06 4.41
CA LYS A 460 54.72 -27.27 4.64
C LYS A 460 55.59 -26.48 3.66
N GLU A 461 55.35 -26.64 2.36
CA GLU A 461 56.14 -26.00 1.28
C GLU A 461 55.90 -24.49 1.24
N LEU A 462 54.65 -24.06 1.46
CA LEU A 462 54.30 -22.64 1.60
C LEU A 462 54.95 -21.98 2.82
N GLY A 463 55.08 -22.71 3.94
CA GLY A 463 55.80 -22.23 5.13
C GLY A 463 57.30 -22.09 4.90
N LEU A 464 57.92 -23.01 4.16
CA LEU A 464 59.33 -22.93 3.76
C LEU A 464 59.61 -21.75 2.81
N ALA A 465 58.73 -21.51 1.84
CA ALA A 465 58.87 -20.45 0.85
C ALA A 465 58.54 -19.05 1.41
N PHE A 466 57.40 -18.90 2.10
CA PHE A 466 56.85 -17.58 2.44
C PHE A 466 56.95 -17.21 3.93
N LYS A 467 57.32 -18.16 4.81
CA LYS A 467 57.59 -17.94 6.25
C LYS A 467 56.46 -17.14 6.92
N GLY A 468 56.74 -15.93 7.42
CA GLY A 468 55.74 -15.08 8.09
C GLY A 468 54.53 -14.69 7.21
N ASN A 469 54.70 -14.68 5.89
CA ASN A 469 53.61 -14.36 4.95
C ASN A 469 52.75 -15.59 4.58
N GLN A 470 53.08 -16.79 5.07
CA GLN A 470 52.38 -18.04 4.74
C GLN A 470 50.87 -17.94 4.91
N LYS A 471 50.40 -17.33 6.01
CA LYS A 471 48.97 -17.19 6.29
C LYS A 471 48.24 -16.46 5.16
N ASN A 472 48.71 -15.28 4.78
CA ASN A 472 48.12 -14.45 3.73
C ASN A 472 48.12 -15.15 2.36
N VAL A 473 49.16 -15.93 2.04
CA VAL A 473 49.25 -16.70 0.80
C VAL A 473 48.28 -17.90 0.81
N VAL A 474 48.14 -18.59 1.95
CA VAL A 474 47.17 -19.68 2.13
C VAL A 474 45.74 -19.16 2.00
N GLU A 475 45.40 -18.06 2.69
CA GLU A 475 44.07 -17.45 2.64
C GLU A 475 43.71 -16.94 1.23
N ALA A 476 44.68 -16.39 0.49
CA ALA A 476 44.46 -15.98 -0.90
C ALA A 476 44.28 -17.17 -1.86
N LEU A 477 45.03 -18.27 -1.67
CA LEU A 477 44.85 -19.50 -2.46
C LEU A 477 43.52 -20.20 -2.14
N GLU A 478 43.10 -20.24 -0.87
CA GLU A 478 41.82 -20.81 -0.44
C GLU A 478 40.60 -19.96 -0.87
N ALA A 479 40.83 -18.72 -1.36
CA ALA A 479 39.80 -17.77 -1.81
C ALA A 479 39.70 -17.58 -3.35
N MET A 480 40.51 -18.27 -4.16
CA MET A 480 40.40 -18.18 -5.63
C MET A 480 39.07 -18.71 -6.14
N ASN A 481 38.54 -18.10 -7.22
CA ASN A 481 37.34 -18.62 -7.87
C ASN A 481 37.64 -19.87 -8.74
N GLU A 482 36.61 -20.59 -9.17
CA GLU A 482 36.76 -21.86 -9.88
C GLU A 482 37.49 -21.72 -11.23
N GLN A 483 37.31 -20.60 -11.93
CA GLN A 483 37.99 -20.34 -13.19
C GLN A 483 39.47 -19.99 -12.96
N GLU A 484 39.77 -19.09 -12.03
CA GLU A 484 41.15 -18.75 -11.61
C GLU A 484 41.92 -20.00 -11.18
N ALA A 485 41.29 -20.89 -10.41
CA ALA A 485 41.91 -22.12 -9.95
C ALA A 485 42.21 -23.09 -11.11
N MET A 486 41.34 -23.17 -12.12
CA MET A 486 41.56 -23.98 -13.32
C MET A 486 42.63 -23.38 -14.27
N GLU A 487 42.68 -22.05 -14.41
CA GLU A 487 43.71 -21.34 -15.17
C GLU A 487 45.09 -21.44 -14.47
N MET A 488 45.12 -21.29 -13.14
CA MET A 488 46.30 -21.58 -12.31
C MET A 488 46.76 -23.03 -12.50
N LYS A 489 45.84 -23.99 -12.45
CA LYS A 489 46.16 -25.42 -12.66
C LYS A 489 46.81 -25.66 -14.02
N ALA A 490 46.21 -25.17 -15.10
CA ALA A 490 46.77 -25.31 -16.45
C ALA A 490 48.16 -24.66 -16.59
N THR A 491 48.38 -23.53 -15.90
CA THR A 491 49.68 -22.85 -15.87
C THR A 491 50.72 -23.63 -15.06
N LEU A 492 50.36 -24.15 -13.88
CA LEU A 492 51.23 -25.01 -13.06
C LEU A 492 51.53 -26.36 -13.73
N GLU A 493 50.62 -26.89 -14.54
CA GLU A 493 50.83 -28.12 -15.29
C GLU A 493 51.73 -27.94 -16.52
N SER A 494 51.70 -26.77 -17.16
CA SER A 494 52.50 -26.45 -18.36
C SER A 494 53.87 -25.80 -18.07
N LYS A 495 53.97 -24.93 -17.06
CA LYS A 495 55.19 -24.18 -16.71
C LYS A 495 55.84 -24.63 -15.39
N GLY A 496 55.11 -25.31 -14.52
CA GLY A 496 55.58 -25.72 -13.19
C GLY A 496 55.51 -24.64 -12.10
N GLU A 497 55.40 -23.37 -12.49
CA GLU A 497 55.23 -22.21 -11.62
C GLU A 497 54.35 -21.12 -12.25
N VAL A 498 53.75 -20.28 -11.40
CA VAL A 498 52.88 -19.16 -11.78
C VAL A 498 53.05 -18.02 -10.78
N ASP A 499 53.00 -16.77 -11.26
CA ASP A 499 52.98 -15.61 -10.38
C ASP A 499 51.53 -15.27 -10.00
N PHE A 500 51.23 -15.30 -8.71
CA PHE A 500 49.89 -15.16 -8.16
C PHE A 500 49.77 -13.90 -7.31
N LYS A 501 48.75 -13.08 -7.57
CA LYS A 501 48.59 -11.77 -6.94
C LYS A 501 47.90 -11.86 -5.58
N VAL A 502 48.67 -11.70 -4.50
CA VAL A 502 48.12 -11.73 -3.14
C VAL A 502 47.72 -10.31 -2.72
N CYS A 503 46.43 -9.99 -2.88
CA CYS A 503 45.87 -8.66 -2.59
C CYS A 503 46.16 -8.18 -1.16
N THR A 504 46.17 -9.08 -0.17
CA THR A 504 46.50 -8.77 1.24
C THR A 504 47.99 -8.48 1.49
N LEU A 505 48.87 -8.68 0.49
CA LEU A 505 50.29 -8.31 0.52
C LEU A 505 50.63 -7.21 -0.49
N GLY A 506 49.68 -6.84 -1.37
CA GLY A 506 49.89 -5.86 -2.45
C GLY A 506 50.95 -6.28 -3.48
N LYS A 507 51.26 -7.58 -3.59
CA LYS A 507 52.39 -8.11 -4.36
C LYS A 507 52.06 -9.46 -4.98
N ASP A 508 52.72 -9.74 -6.09
CA ASP A 508 52.69 -11.04 -6.76
C ASP A 508 53.70 -11.99 -6.10
N VAL A 509 53.33 -13.26 -5.94
CA VAL A 509 54.16 -14.31 -5.34
C VAL A 509 54.25 -15.52 -6.26
N ASN A 510 55.44 -16.07 -6.44
CA ASN A 510 55.69 -17.20 -7.33
C ASN A 510 55.26 -18.52 -6.66
N ILE A 511 54.12 -19.07 -7.08
CA ILE A 511 53.56 -20.35 -6.62
C ILE A 511 54.06 -21.48 -7.52
N LYS A 512 54.60 -22.55 -6.92
CA LYS A 512 55.13 -23.71 -7.64
C LYS A 512 54.23 -24.94 -7.50
N LYS A 513 54.35 -25.89 -8.42
CA LYS A 513 53.50 -27.10 -8.49
C LYS A 513 53.50 -27.99 -7.22
N ASN A 514 54.52 -27.89 -6.36
CA ASN A 514 54.56 -28.56 -5.06
C ASN A 514 53.87 -27.79 -3.93
N MET A 515 53.46 -26.53 -4.15
CA MET A 515 52.92 -25.64 -3.12
C MET A 515 51.38 -25.64 -3.06
N VAL A 516 50.70 -26.05 -4.12
CA VAL A 516 49.23 -26.15 -4.18
C VAL A 516 48.81 -27.33 -5.06
N SER A 517 47.86 -28.12 -4.56
CA SER A 517 47.19 -29.17 -5.34
C SER A 517 45.78 -28.70 -5.72
N ILE A 518 45.43 -28.79 -7.00
CA ILE A 518 44.12 -28.39 -7.53
C ILE A 518 43.47 -29.60 -8.20
N SER A 519 42.58 -30.27 -7.46
CA SER A 519 41.78 -31.41 -7.93
C SER A 519 40.34 -30.99 -8.19
N LYS A 520 39.63 -31.77 -9.00
CA LYS A 520 38.17 -31.78 -9.01
C LYS A 520 37.69 -32.96 -8.18
N GLU A 521 36.82 -32.74 -7.20
CA GLU A 521 36.26 -33.78 -6.34
C GLU A 521 34.73 -33.76 -6.37
N MET A 522 34.14 -34.92 -6.68
CA MET A 522 32.70 -35.14 -6.65
C MET A 522 32.21 -35.11 -5.20
N THR A 523 31.52 -34.03 -4.83
CA THR A 523 31.07 -33.77 -3.46
C THR A 523 29.55 -33.92 -3.39
N LYS A 524 29.05 -34.69 -2.42
CA LYS A 524 27.60 -34.79 -2.15
C LYS A 524 27.13 -33.54 -1.41
N VAL A 525 26.39 -32.70 -2.12
CA VAL A 525 25.78 -31.48 -1.61
C VAL A 525 24.34 -31.79 -1.24
N HIS A 526 24.02 -31.67 0.05
CA HIS A 526 22.67 -31.93 0.58
C HIS A 526 21.77 -30.69 0.60
N GLN A 527 22.34 -29.49 0.42
CA GLN A 527 21.59 -28.23 0.42
C GLN A 527 22.27 -27.15 -0.42
N ARG A 528 21.45 -26.33 -1.10
CA ARG A 528 21.85 -25.06 -1.72
C ARG A 528 21.90 -23.98 -0.63
N VAL A 529 22.87 -23.08 -0.74
CA VAL A 529 23.01 -21.92 0.16
C VAL A 529 23.13 -20.69 -0.71
N PHE A 530 22.28 -19.69 -0.48
CA PHE A 530 22.18 -18.49 -1.31
C PHE A 530 21.73 -17.28 -0.50
N THR A 531 22.03 -16.08 -0.99
CA THR A 531 21.46 -14.84 -0.44
C THR A 531 20.08 -14.62 -1.08
N PRO A 532 18.99 -14.49 -0.29
CA PRO A 532 17.66 -14.26 -0.83
C PRO A 532 17.56 -12.97 -1.65
N SER A 533 16.66 -12.97 -2.62
CA SER A 533 16.20 -11.72 -3.25
C SER A 533 15.12 -11.08 -2.39
N VAL A 534 14.99 -9.76 -2.44
CA VAL A 534 13.96 -8.99 -1.72
C VAL A 534 13.03 -8.27 -2.70
N ILE A 535 11.73 -8.40 -2.50
CA ILE A 535 10.73 -7.47 -3.05
C ILE A 535 10.26 -6.55 -1.92
N GLU A 536 10.40 -5.23 -2.12
CA GLU A 536 10.07 -4.19 -1.14
C GLU A 536 8.90 -3.31 -1.64
N PRO A 537 7.70 -3.49 -1.07
CA PRO A 537 6.64 -2.48 -1.07
C PRO A 537 6.80 -1.48 0.10
N SER A 538 7.26 -0.25 -0.18
CA SER A 538 7.42 0.84 0.79
C SER A 538 6.30 1.89 0.64
N PHE A 539 5.52 2.13 1.71
CA PHE A 539 4.30 2.96 1.68
C PHE A 539 4.49 4.31 2.38
N GLY A 540 4.39 5.41 1.62
CA GLY A 540 4.36 6.78 2.12
C GLY A 540 3.04 7.15 2.78
N ILE A 541 2.76 6.65 4.00
CA ILE A 541 1.47 6.79 4.70
C ILE A 541 0.99 8.25 4.78
N GLY A 542 1.90 9.22 4.99
CA GLY A 542 1.57 10.65 4.98
C GLY A 542 1.03 11.17 3.64
N ARG A 543 1.61 10.71 2.52
CA ARG A 543 1.19 11.05 1.16
C ARG A 543 -0.14 10.39 0.81
N ILE A 544 -0.29 9.11 1.11
CA ILE A 544 -1.53 8.34 0.91
C ILE A 544 -2.70 9.02 1.65
N ILE A 545 -2.49 9.45 2.90
CA ILE A 545 -3.50 10.17 3.69
C ILE A 545 -3.82 11.55 3.10
N TYR A 546 -2.84 12.28 2.56
CA TYR A 546 -3.08 13.56 1.89
C TYR A 546 -3.91 13.39 0.60
N CYS A 547 -3.54 12.46 -0.28
CA CYS A 547 -4.30 12.20 -1.51
C CYS A 547 -5.70 11.65 -1.20
N LEU A 548 -5.86 10.86 -0.14
CA LEU A 548 -7.16 10.46 0.40
C LEU A 548 -8.01 11.67 0.83
N TYR A 549 -7.43 12.67 1.49
CA TYR A 549 -8.15 13.90 1.84
C TYR A 549 -8.64 14.64 0.59
N GLU A 550 -7.82 14.81 -0.44
CA GLU A 550 -8.25 15.45 -1.69
C GLU A 550 -9.30 14.62 -2.43
N HIS A 551 -9.12 13.30 -2.57
CA HIS A 551 -10.05 12.42 -3.32
C HIS A 551 -11.40 12.28 -2.62
N CYS A 552 -11.45 12.44 -1.30
CA CYS A 552 -12.71 12.51 -0.54
C CYS A 552 -13.31 13.92 -0.45
N PHE A 553 -12.60 15.00 -0.78
CA PHE A 553 -13.12 16.36 -0.59
C PHE A 553 -14.14 16.74 -1.65
N SER A 554 -15.25 17.34 -1.21
CA SER A 554 -16.24 17.96 -2.10
C SER A 554 -16.94 19.11 -1.41
N THR A 555 -17.38 20.10 -2.19
CA THR A 555 -18.28 21.15 -1.68
C THR A 555 -19.73 20.86 -2.08
N ARG A 556 -20.67 21.51 -1.41
CA ARG A 556 -22.12 21.41 -1.66
C ARG A 556 -22.75 22.79 -1.58
N PRO A 557 -23.70 23.15 -2.46
CA PRO A 557 -24.44 24.40 -2.32
C PRO A 557 -25.30 24.36 -1.04
N SER A 558 -25.27 25.44 -0.26
CA SER A 558 -26.25 25.67 0.80
C SER A 558 -27.61 26.04 0.21
N LYS A 559 -28.69 25.66 0.91
CA LYS A 559 -30.05 26.12 0.56
C LYS A 559 -30.25 27.63 0.74
N ALA A 560 -29.32 28.31 1.40
CA ALA A 560 -29.33 29.76 1.61
C ALA A 560 -28.50 30.55 0.58
N GLY A 561 -27.89 29.89 -0.42
CA GLY A 561 -27.06 30.55 -1.44
C GLY A 561 -25.65 30.92 -0.99
N ASP A 562 -25.52 31.57 0.17
CA ASP A 562 -24.31 32.33 0.56
C ASP A 562 -23.13 31.49 1.10
N GLU A 563 -23.33 30.22 1.44
CA GLU A 563 -22.29 29.33 1.99
C GLU A 563 -22.09 28.07 1.12
N GLN A 564 -20.84 27.70 0.84
CA GLN A 564 -20.52 26.33 0.39
C GLN A 564 -20.25 25.44 1.60
N LEU A 565 -20.89 24.27 1.64
CA LEU A 565 -20.72 23.28 2.70
C LEU A 565 -19.67 22.24 2.27
N ASN A 566 -18.50 22.29 2.87
CA ASN A 566 -17.39 21.37 2.62
C ASN A 566 -17.66 20.01 3.27
N VAL A 567 -17.35 18.91 2.59
CA VAL A 567 -17.62 17.53 3.05
C VAL A 567 -16.48 16.60 2.63
N PHE A 568 -15.96 15.81 3.57
CA PHE A 568 -15.08 14.69 3.25
C PHE A 568 -15.87 13.38 3.14
N ARG A 569 -15.85 12.75 1.98
CA ARG A 569 -16.58 11.51 1.66
C ARG A 569 -15.85 10.24 2.06
N PHE A 570 -15.20 10.22 3.24
CA PHE A 570 -14.46 9.06 3.71
C PHE A 570 -15.31 7.78 3.74
N PRO A 571 -14.83 6.63 3.24
CA PRO A 571 -15.51 5.36 3.48
C PRO A 571 -15.54 5.06 5.00
N PRO A 572 -16.54 4.32 5.50
CA PRO A 572 -16.64 3.97 6.93
C PRO A 572 -15.37 3.33 7.50
N LEU A 573 -14.61 2.60 6.68
CA LEU A 573 -13.29 2.06 6.98
C LEU A 573 -12.35 3.12 7.56
N VAL A 574 -12.08 4.20 6.83
CA VAL A 574 -11.06 5.21 7.19
C VAL A 574 -11.58 6.37 8.03
N ALA A 575 -12.89 6.64 7.99
CA ALA A 575 -13.50 7.82 8.61
C ALA A 575 -13.15 7.95 10.12
N PRO A 576 -12.79 9.16 10.61
CA PRO A 576 -12.22 9.35 11.95
C PRO A 576 -13.19 9.00 13.08
N ILE A 577 -14.46 9.32 12.86
CA ILE A 577 -15.60 8.98 13.71
C ILE A 577 -16.60 8.29 12.79
N LYS A 578 -17.19 7.18 13.23
CA LYS A 578 -18.14 6.40 12.41
C LYS A 578 -19.57 6.93 12.55
N CYS A 579 -19.93 7.43 13.73
CA CYS A 579 -21.26 7.95 14.05
C CYS A 579 -21.22 9.23 14.90
N THR A 580 -22.08 10.22 14.65
CA THR A 580 -22.36 11.30 15.62
C THR A 580 -23.78 11.19 16.17
N VAL A 581 -23.95 11.28 17.50
CA VAL A 581 -25.25 11.25 18.17
C VAL A 581 -25.67 12.67 18.54
N PHE A 582 -26.89 13.06 18.16
CA PHE A 582 -27.44 14.39 18.39
C PHE A 582 -28.77 14.29 19.17
N PRO A 583 -28.91 14.86 20.37
CA PRO A 583 -30.24 15.18 20.88
C PRO A 583 -30.85 16.29 19.99
N LEU A 584 -32.07 16.11 19.47
CA LEU A 584 -32.69 17.12 18.59
C LEU A 584 -32.88 18.46 19.33
N ILE A 585 -33.30 18.39 20.59
CA ILE A 585 -33.54 19.52 21.50
C ILE A 585 -32.70 19.32 22.77
N GLN A 586 -32.16 20.40 23.35
CA GLN A 586 -31.53 20.39 24.68
C GLN A 586 -32.61 20.20 25.75
N LYS A 587 -32.84 18.94 26.12
CA LYS A 587 -33.81 18.47 27.12
C LYS A 587 -33.27 17.14 27.68
N GLN A 588 -33.28 16.99 29.00
CA GLN A 588 -32.62 15.88 29.69
C GLN A 588 -33.02 14.49 29.15
N GLN A 589 -34.30 14.26 28.83
CA GLN A 589 -34.79 13.00 28.24
C GLN A 589 -34.04 12.58 26.95
N PHE A 590 -33.73 13.54 26.07
CA PHE A 590 -33.01 13.30 24.81
C PHE A 590 -31.51 13.08 25.04
N GLU A 591 -30.95 13.72 26.08
CA GLU A 591 -29.54 13.57 26.46
C GLU A 591 -29.29 12.22 27.15
N GLU A 592 -30.20 11.73 27.99
CA GLU A 592 -30.12 10.37 28.53
C GLU A 592 -30.29 9.31 27.43
N ALA A 593 -31.22 9.50 26.50
CA ALA A 593 -31.34 8.63 25.33
C ALA A 593 -30.05 8.63 24.46
N ALA A 594 -29.44 9.80 24.25
CA ALA A 594 -28.14 9.90 23.55
C ALA A 594 -26.99 9.20 24.30
N LYS A 595 -26.97 9.26 25.65
CA LYS A 595 -26.01 8.51 26.48
C LYS A 595 -26.21 7.00 26.39
N VAL A 596 -27.46 6.51 26.33
CA VAL A 596 -27.75 5.09 26.10
C VAL A 596 -27.20 4.63 24.76
N ILE A 597 -27.50 5.36 23.67
CA ILE A 597 -26.97 5.04 22.32
C ILE A 597 -25.43 5.07 22.33
N SER A 598 -24.82 6.06 22.98
CA SER A 598 -23.36 6.16 23.12
C SER A 598 -22.76 4.96 23.86
N LYS A 599 -23.39 4.49 24.94
CA LYS A 599 -22.94 3.30 25.68
C LYS A 599 -23.01 2.02 24.83
N GLU A 600 -24.07 1.86 24.04
CA GLU A 600 -24.20 0.70 23.15
C GLU A 600 -23.26 0.77 21.94
N LEU A 601 -23.04 1.95 21.36
CA LEU A 601 -22.00 2.13 20.32
C LEU A 601 -20.59 1.86 20.88
N ALA A 602 -20.32 2.20 22.15
CA ALA A 602 -19.07 1.88 22.82
C ALA A 602 -18.89 0.37 23.07
N SER A 603 -19.96 -0.35 23.45
CA SER A 603 -19.88 -1.78 23.78
C SER A 603 -19.51 -2.65 22.56
N VAL A 604 -19.88 -2.22 21.35
CA VAL A 604 -19.49 -2.85 20.08
C VAL A 604 -18.28 -2.18 19.39
N GLY A 605 -17.55 -1.28 20.07
CA GLY A 605 -16.32 -0.67 19.58
C GLY A 605 -16.47 0.37 18.46
N ILE A 606 -17.68 0.88 18.21
CA ILE A 606 -17.93 1.89 17.17
C ILE A 606 -17.47 3.27 17.68
N SER A 607 -16.41 3.82 17.07
CA SER A 607 -15.98 5.21 17.31
C SER A 607 -17.11 6.19 17.00
N HIS A 608 -17.54 6.94 18.01
CA HIS A 608 -18.66 7.87 17.92
C HIS A 608 -18.45 9.10 18.80
N LYS A 609 -19.31 10.11 18.63
CA LYS A 609 -19.30 11.35 19.44
C LYS A 609 -20.72 11.84 19.71
N ILE A 610 -21.00 12.35 20.91
CA ILE A 610 -22.23 13.12 21.17
C ILE A 610 -21.96 14.61 20.90
N ASP A 611 -22.85 15.31 20.20
CA ASP A 611 -22.83 16.78 20.06
C ASP A 611 -24.15 17.39 20.57
N ILE A 612 -24.07 17.86 21.82
CA ILE A 612 -25.14 18.56 22.57
C ILE A 612 -25.13 20.09 22.36
N THR A 613 -24.34 20.63 21.41
CA THR A 613 -24.25 22.09 21.23
C THR A 613 -25.60 22.70 20.85
N GLY A 614 -25.96 23.82 21.47
CA GLY A 614 -27.23 24.55 21.31
C GLY A 614 -27.39 25.25 19.96
N THR A 615 -27.01 24.58 18.88
CA THR A 615 -27.07 25.08 17.50
C THR A 615 -27.95 24.17 16.65
N SER A 616 -28.58 24.75 15.62
CA SER A 616 -29.56 24.05 14.79
C SER A 616 -28.99 22.74 14.21
N ILE A 617 -29.85 21.72 14.09
CA ILE A 617 -29.44 20.39 13.65
C ILE A 617 -28.75 20.41 12.27
N GLY A 618 -29.13 21.34 11.39
CA GLY A 618 -28.44 21.58 10.11
C GLY A 618 -26.99 22.07 10.27
N LYS A 619 -26.71 22.96 11.23
CA LYS A 619 -25.34 23.40 11.53
C LYS A 619 -24.52 22.30 12.22
N ARG A 620 -25.17 21.44 13.01
CA ARG A 620 -24.54 20.24 13.60
C ARG A 620 -24.19 19.19 12.52
N TYR A 621 -25.13 18.85 11.63
CA TYR A 621 -24.86 18.01 10.45
C TYR A 621 -23.72 18.58 9.59
N ALA A 622 -23.68 19.90 9.33
CA ALA A 622 -22.61 20.51 8.53
C ALA A 622 -21.21 20.29 9.13
N ARG A 623 -21.02 20.49 10.45
CA ARG A 623 -19.72 20.21 11.11
C ARG A 623 -19.32 18.73 11.04
N THR A 624 -20.29 17.84 11.10
CA THR A 624 -20.11 16.39 11.07
C THR A 624 -19.80 15.89 9.65
N ASP A 625 -20.42 16.47 8.63
CA ASP A 625 -20.07 16.28 7.21
C ASP A 625 -18.64 16.82 6.92
N GLU A 626 -18.26 17.98 7.48
CA GLU A 626 -16.90 18.56 7.41
C GLU A 626 -15.82 17.73 8.13
N LEU A 627 -16.22 16.86 9.07
CA LEU A 627 -15.33 15.87 9.71
C LEU A 627 -15.37 14.51 8.97
N GLY A 628 -16.19 14.40 7.93
CA GLY A 628 -16.37 13.20 7.12
C GLY A 628 -16.97 12.01 7.84
N VAL A 629 -17.74 12.23 8.91
CA VAL A 629 -18.45 11.16 9.63
C VAL A 629 -19.55 10.58 8.72
N PRO A 630 -19.58 9.27 8.44
CA PRO A 630 -20.55 8.69 7.48
C PRO A 630 -21.99 8.71 7.98
N PHE A 631 -22.20 8.54 9.29
CA PHE A 631 -23.53 8.41 9.88
C PHE A 631 -23.79 9.41 11.01
N ALA A 632 -25.04 9.84 11.14
CA ALA A 632 -25.52 10.57 12.29
C ALA A 632 -26.82 9.99 12.83
N ILE A 633 -26.96 9.87 14.15
CA ILE A 633 -28.17 9.43 14.83
C ILE A 633 -28.75 10.64 15.57
N THR A 634 -29.91 11.11 15.13
CA THR A 634 -30.63 12.21 15.78
C THR A 634 -31.77 11.65 16.62
N VAL A 635 -31.77 11.96 17.91
CA VAL A 635 -32.81 11.55 18.86
C VAL A 635 -33.99 12.51 18.71
N ASP A 636 -35.04 12.04 18.06
CA ASP A 636 -36.24 12.82 17.72
C ASP A 636 -37.39 12.60 18.72
N SER A 637 -37.40 11.47 19.45
CA SER A 637 -38.32 11.20 20.55
C SER A 637 -37.71 10.25 21.60
N ASP A 638 -38.43 10.05 22.70
CA ASP A 638 -38.06 9.11 23.78
C ASP A 638 -38.09 7.63 23.36
N THR A 639 -38.49 7.31 22.12
CA THR A 639 -38.60 5.93 21.61
C THR A 639 -38.03 5.72 20.20
N SER A 640 -37.78 6.79 19.44
CA SER A 640 -37.41 6.75 18.03
C SER A 640 -36.30 7.74 17.69
N VAL A 641 -35.42 7.33 16.78
CA VAL A 641 -34.29 8.14 16.30
C VAL A 641 -34.15 8.06 14.79
N THR A 642 -33.71 9.14 14.16
CA THR A 642 -33.40 9.17 12.73
C THR A 642 -31.91 8.89 12.51
N ILE A 643 -31.60 7.85 11.74
CA ILE A 643 -30.27 7.64 11.17
C ILE A 643 -30.18 8.39 9.85
N ARG A 644 -29.21 9.30 9.73
CA ARG A 644 -28.85 10.02 8.51
C ARG A 644 -27.54 9.47 7.95
N GLU A 645 -27.48 9.30 6.63
CA GLU A 645 -26.25 9.04 5.87
C GLU A 645 -25.69 10.37 5.30
N ARG A 646 -24.36 10.54 5.32
CA ARG A 646 -23.65 11.78 4.95
C ARG A 646 -23.78 12.18 3.48
N ASP A 647 -23.65 11.22 2.56
CA ASP A 647 -23.43 11.46 1.13
C ASP A 647 -24.73 11.73 0.37
N SER A 648 -25.71 10.83 0.51
CA SER A 648 -27.09 11.01 0.06
C SER A 648 -27.83 12.13 0.81
N LYS A 649 -27.52 12.31 2.10
CA LYS A 649 -28.34 13.03 3.10
C LYS A 649 -29.67 12.35 3.44
N ASP A 650 -29.91 11.12 2.95
CA ASP A 650 -31.11 10.35 3.22
C ASP A 650 -31.23 10.01 4.72
N GLN A 651 -32.47 9.79 5.17
CA GLN A 651 -32.85 9.68 6.57
C GLN A 651 -33.86 8.56 6.79
N VAL A 652 -33.61 7.72 7.81
CA VAL A 652 -34.41 6.54 8.16
C VAL A 652 -34.69 6.58 9.66
N CYS A 653 -35.96 6.68 10.04
CA CYS A 653 -36.39 6.61 11.43
C CYS A 653 -36.48 5.14 11.88
N VAL A 654 -35.90 4.84 13.04
CA VAL A 654 -35.86 3.50 13.67
C VAL A 654 -36.17 3.62 15.16
N THR A 655 -36.53 2.52 15.82
CA THR A 655 -36.72 2.51 17.28
C THR A 655 -35.38 2.62 18.02
N LEU A 656 -35.36 3.11 19.26
CA LEU A 656 -34.15 3.15 20.10
C LEU A 656 -33.51 1.77 20.28
N LYS A 657 -34.30 0.70 20.35
CA LYS A 657 -33.79 -0.68 20.43
C LYS A 657 -33.12 -1.11 19.12
N GLU A 658 -33.70 -0.79 17.98
CA GLU A 658 -33.04 -1.01 16.69
C GLU A 658 -31.77 -0.17 16.54
N ALA A 659 -31.78 1.07 17.04
CA ALA A 659 -30.67 2.02 17.08
C ALA A 659 -29.50 1.63 18.02
N ALA A 660 -29.76 0.70 18.94
CA ALA A 660 -28.71 -0.01 19.69
C ALA A 660 -28.29 -1.29 18.95
N SER A 661 -29.25 -2.11 18.49
CA SER A 661 -28.99 -3.38 17.79
C SER A 661 -28.58 -3.21 16.30
N VAL A 662 -28.01 -2.07 15.91
CA VAL A 662 -27.68 -1.75 14.51
C VAL A 662 -26.47 -2.55 14.00
N GLU A 663 -25.80 -3.28 14.90
CA GLU A 663 -24.92 -4.43 14.67
C GLU A 663 -25.30 -5.29 13.45
N ARG A 664 -26.62 -5.41 13.15
CA ARG A 664 -27.17 -6.23 12.06
C ARG A 664 -27.79 -5.48 10.87
N LYS A 665 -27.75 -4.14 10.83
CA LYS A 665 -28.47 -3.33 9.81
C LYS A 665 -27.71 -2.13 9.25
N LEU A 666 -26.90 -1.43 10.06
CA LEU A 666 -25.83 -0.61 9.50
C LEU A 666 -24.89 -1.56 8.75
N PRO A 667 -24.13 -1.10 7.76
CA PRO A 667 -23.13 -1.92 7.10
C PRO A 667 -21.91 -2.13 8.04
N MET A 668 -22.15 -2.77 9.19
CA MET A 668 -21.13 -3.38 10.05
C MET A 668 -20.50 -4.61 9.37
N SER A 669 -21.10 -5.11 8.30
CA SER A 669 -20.41 -5.89 7.26
C SER A 669 -19.14 -5.20 6.73
N LEU A 670 -19.04 -3.86 6.78
CA LEU A 670 -17.84 -3.09 6.40
C LEU A 670 -16.85 -2.84 7.56
N LEU A 671 -17.14 -3.29 8.80
CA LEU A 671 -16.27 -3.10 9.97
C LEU A 671 -15.99 -4.40 10.76
N THR A 672 -16.78 -5.45 10.59
CA THR A 672 -16.58 -6.77 11.21
C THR A 672 -16.63 -7.88 10.15
N HIS A 673 -15.53 -8.06 9.43
CA HIS A 673 -15.33 -9.22 8.55
C HIS A 673 -15.05 -10.48 9.39
N ASN A 674 -16.10 -11.05 10.00
CA ASN A 674 -15.96 -12.22 10.87
C ASN A 674 -17.12 -13.23 10.75
N LYS A 675 -17.36 -13.69 9.52
CA LYS A 675 -17.93 -15.03 9.23
C LYS A 675 -17.47 -15.51 7.84
N LYS A 676 -17.33 -16.83 7.71
CA LYS A 676 -16.57 -17.47 6.62
C LYS A 676 -17.34 -17.56 5.29
N GLN A 677 -16.55 -17.70 4.23
CA GLN A 677 -16.97 -17.73 2.83
C GLN A 677 -18.00 -18.83 2.52
N SER A 678 -18.99 -18.49 1.72
CA SER A 678 -19.43 -19.31 0.58
C SER A 678 -19.47 -18.41 -0.66
N ARG A 679 -19.35 -19.00 -1.86
CA ARG A 679 -19.01 -18.25 -3.10
C ARG A 679 -20.14 -17.35 -3.60
N VAL A 680 -20.05 -16.05 -3.29
CA VAL A 680 -20.69 -14.93 -4.02
C VAL A 680 -19.68 -13.78 -4.12
N HIS A 681 -19.84 -12.86 -5.07
CA HIS A 681 -18.83 -11.84 -5.44
C HIS A 681 -18.36 -10.99 -4.24
N LEU A 682 -17.03 -10.91 -4.06
CA LEU A 682 -16.37 -10.50 -2.81
C LEU A 682 -16.00 -9.00 -2.74
N LEU A 683 -16.54 -8.14 -3.61
CA LEU A 683 -16.01 -6.79 -3.83
C LEU A 683 -17.04 -5.65 -3.94
N ASP A 684 -18.34 -5.94 -3.99
CA ASP A 684 -19.37 -4.91 -4.14
C ASP A 684 -19.89 -4.40 -2.79
N MET A 685 -19.95 -3.07 -2.62
CA MET A 685 -20.63 -2.46 -1.47
C MET A 685 -22.12 -2.27 -1.78
N GLU A 686 -23.01 -2.83 -0.97
CA GLU A 686 -24.44 -2.60 -1.10
C GLU A 686 -24.79 -1.10 -0.87
N PRO A 687 -25.48 -0.43 -1.81
CA PRO A 687 -25.91 0.95 -1.64
C PRO A 687 -26.87 1.14 -0.48
N PHE A 688 -26.89 2.35 0.10
CA PHE A 688 -27.83 2.74 1.16
C PHE A 688 -29.31 2.48 0.79
N GLN A 689 -29.66 2.63 -0.48
CA GLN A 689 -31.03 2.40 -0.98
C GLN A 689 -31.42 0.91 -1.02
N ASP A 690 -30.46 -0.01 -1.08
CA ASP A 690 -30.75 -1.45 -1.07
C ASP A 690 -30.78 -1.99 0.38
N ALA A 691 -29.92 -1.45 1.25
CA ALA A 691 -29.95 -1.73 2.69
C ALA A 691 -31.19 -1.15 3.41
N PHE A 692 -31.67 0.04 3.02
CA PHE A 692 -32.71 0.78 3.77
C PHE A 692 -33.86 1.38 2.92
N GLY A 693 -33.87 1.23 1.60
CA GLY A 693 -34.78 1.99 0.73
C GLY A 693 -36.24 1.55 0.74
N ARG A 694 -37.10 2.45 0.22
CA ARG A 694 -38.58 2.32 0.19
C ARG A 694 -39.12 1.10 -0.58
N LYS A 695 -38.30 0.36 -1.34
CA LYS A 695 -38.74 -0.78 -2.15
C LYS A 695 -38.85 -2.11 -1.40
N THR A 696 -38.61 -2.14 -0.08
CA THR A 696 -38.88 -3.33 0.76
C THR A 696 -40.37 -3.51 1.12
N LYS A 697 -41.24 -3.58 0.09
CA LYS A 697 -42.47 -4.40 0.22
C LYS A 697 -42.05 -5.88 0.22
N ARG A 698 -41.44 -6.33 1.34
CA ARG A 698 -41.38 -7.76 1.67
C ARG A 698 -42.80 -8.31 1.53
N LYS A 699 -42.97 -9.46 0.86
CA LYS A 699 -44.27 -10.14 0.83
C LYS A 699 -44.71 -10.29 2.29
N ARG A 700 -45.84 -9.68 2.68
CA ARG A 700 -46.46 -9.99 3.98
C ARG A 700 -46.65 -11.51 4.00
N PRO A 701 -46.25 -12.21 5.07
CA PRO A 701 -46.67 -13.60 5.25
C PRO A 701 -48.20 -13.65 5.09
N LYS A 702 -48.70 -14.51 4.21
CA LYS A 702 -50.12 -14.87 4.27
C LYS A 702 -50.28 -15.66 5.57
N LEU A 703 -50.82 -15.00 6.60
CA LEU A 703 -51.22 -15.67 7.83
C LEU A 703 -52.21 -16.79 7.44
N VAL A 704 -51.83 -18.04 7.71
CA VAL A 704 -52.55 -19.24 7.26
C VAL A 704 -53.77 -19.54 8.15
N ALA A 705 -53.80 -18.89 9.32
CA ALA A 705 -54.88 -18.76 10.29
C ALA A 705 -54.81 -17.34 10.90
N SER A 706 -55.94 -16.80 11.37
CA SER A 706 -56.04 -15.47 11.99
C SER A 706 -55.63 -15.44 13.47
N ASP A 707 -55.66 -16.59 14.12
CA ASP A 707 -55.65 -16.78 15.56
C ASP A 707 -55.17 -18.21 15.89
N TYR A 708 -55.05 -18.53 17.18
CA TYR A 708 -54.50 -19.80 17.66
C TYR A 708 -55.46 -20.98 17.44
N GLU A 709 -56.77 -20.79 17.61
CA GLU A 709 -57.76 -21.87 17.44
C GLU A 709 -57.89 -22.30 15.97
N ALA A 710 -57.92 -21.33 15.05
CA ALA A 710 -57.87 -21.60 13.62
C ALA A 710 -56.54 -22.24 13.15
N LEU A 711 -55.45 -22.07 13.91
CA LEU A 711 -54.18 -22.77 13.66
C LEU A 711 -54.25 -24.23 14.17
N VAL A 712 -54.74 -24.44 15.38
CA VAL A 712 -54.90 -25.78 16.00
C VAL A 712 -55.88 -26.64 15.21
N LYS A 713 -57.04 -26.10 14.82
CA LYS A 713 -58.03 -26.84 14.04
C LYS A 713 -57.45 -27.33 12.70
N LYS A 714 -56.67 -26.47 12.03
CA LYS A 714 -56.04 -26.77 10.75
C LYS A 714 -54.85 -27.74 10.86
N ALA A 715 -54.25 -27.84 12.05
CA ALA A 715 -53.29 -28.89 12.36
C ALA A 715 -53.99 -30.24 12.54
N ALA A 716 -55.14 -30.29 13.23
CA ALA A 716 -55.96 -31.50 13.35
C ALA A 716 -56.48 -31.97 11.98
N GLU A 717 -57.07 -31.09 11.17
CA GLU A 717 -57.51 -31.39 9.79
C GLU A 717 -56.34 -31.91 8.90
N SER A 718 -55.10 -31.55 9.19
CA SER A 718 -53.89 -32.03 8.51
C SER A 718 -53.32 -33.34 9.10
N GLN A 719 -53.74 -33.72 10.31
CA GLN A 719 -53.33 -34.92 11.01
C GLN A 719 -54.29 -36.08 10.69
N ASP A 720 -55.60 -35.82 10.70
CA ASP A 720 -56.64 -36.78 10.26
C ASP A 720 -56.32 -37.30 8.84
N ALA A 721 -56.02 -36.37 7.92
CA ALA A 721 -55.62 -36.67 6.53
C ALA A 721 -54.23 -37.34 6.37
N TYR A 722 -53.45 -37.45 7.45
CA TYR A 722 -52.21 -38.21 7.50
C TYR A 722 -52.43 -39.60 8.12
N GLU A 723 -53.34 -39.73 9.08
CA GLU A 723 -53.68 -40.98 9.75
C GLU A 723 -54.55 -41.89 8.86
N GLU A 724 -55.53 -41.34 8.12
CA GLU A 724 -56.25 -42.05 7.04
C GLU A 724 -55.30 -42.69 6.01
N LYS A 725 -54.14 -42.09 5.79
CA LYS A 725 -53.21 -42.47 4.72
C LYS A 725 -52.24 -43.60 5.10
N ASN A 726 -52.12 -43.93 6.40
CA ASN A 726 -51.07 -44.81 6.91
C ASN A 726 -51.56 -45.91 7.89
N GLY A 727 -52.85 -45.96 8.25
CA GLY A 727 -53.35 -46.75 9.39
C GLY A 727 -53.97 -48.12 9.10
N VAL A 728 -53.17 -49.17 8.87
CA VAL A 728 -53.52 -50.61 9.06
C VAL A 728 -52.22 -51.37 9.43
N GLY A 729 -52.06 -52.17 10.48
CA GLY A 729 -52.99 -52.80 11.45
C GLY A 729 -53.00 -54.35 11.28
N PRO A 730 -53.43 -55.18 12.26
CA PRO A 730 -53.63 -55.01 13.72
C PRO A 730 -52.50 -55.76 14.49
N SER A 731 -52.58 -56.51 15.62
CA SER A 731 -53.61 -56.90 16.63
C SER A 731 -52.95 -57.51 17.89
N GLY A 732 -53.55 -57.32 19.08
CA GLY A 732 -53.40 -58.16 20.28
C GLY A 732 -52.23 -57.86 21.23
N GLU A 733 -52.31 -58.10 22.55
CA GLU A 733 -53.47 -58.18 23.46
C GLU A 733 -52.96 -58.06 24.93
N GLY A 734 -53.81 -57.64 25.88
CA GLY A 734 -53.39 -57.00 27.15
C GLY A 734 -52.64 -57.81 28.22
N GLY A 735 -52.00 -57.10 29.14
CA GLY A 735 -51.36 -57.63 30.35
C GLY A 735 -50.28 -56.70 30.92
N GLU A 736 -50.54 -56.13 32.10
CA GLU A 736 -49.74 -55.14 32.86
C GLU A 736 -48.20 -55.38 32.92
N GLU A 737 -47.37 -54.46 32.37
CA GLU A 737 -46.02 -54.10 32.88
C GLU A 737 -45.43 -52.79 32.23
N GLU A 738 -44.17 -52.43 32.52
CA GLU A 738 -43.62 -51.05 32.56
C GLU A 738 -43.32 -50.27 31.23
N ASP A 739 -43.43 -48.92 31.29
CA ASP A 739 -42.76 -47.82 30.52
C ASP A 739 -42.39 -48.06 29.02
N GLY A 740 -43.24 -48.78 28.27
CA GLY A 740 -43.03 -49.37 26.94
C GLY A 740 -42.76 -48.47 25.71
N PHE A 741 -42.21 -47.26 25.87
CA PHE A 741 -41.54 -46.54 24.75
C PHE A 741 -40.13 -46.05 25.09
N ARG A 742 -39.69 -46.18 26.35
CA ARG A 742 -38.34 -45.79 26.76
C ARG A 742 -37.27 -46.84 26.48
N ASP A 743 -37.67 -48.11 26.32
CA ASP A 743 -36.74 -49.24 26.33
C ASP A 743 -36.34 -49.76 24.94
N LEU A 744 -37.15 -49.53 23.92
CA LEU A 744 -36.83 -49.90 22.52
C LEU A 744 -35.59 -49.15 21.96
N VAL A 745 -35.16 -48.07 22.64
CA VAL A 745 -33.93 -47.32 22.33
C VAL A 745 -32.83 -47.55 23.40
N ARG A 746 -33.12 -48.26 24.50
CA ARG A 746 -32.12 -48.54 25.55
C ARG A 746 -31.26 -49.78 25.26
N HIS A 747 -31.88 -50.85 24.77
CA HIS A 747 -31.29 -52.19 24.88
C HIS A 747 -30.15 -52.56 23.91
N THR A 748 -29.60 -51.58 23.17
CA THR A 748 -28.41 -51.78 22.30
C THR A 748 -27.29 -50.73 22.47
N MET A 749 -27.43 -49.72 23.36
CA MET A 749 -26.41 -48.66 23.53
C MET A 749 -26.16 -48.15 24.96
N PHE A 750 -26.69 -48.79 26.01
CA PHE A 750 -26.48 -48.32 27.40
C PHE A 750 -25.89 -49.38 28.33
N GLU A 751 -24.57 -49.59 28.23
CA GLU A 751 -23.81 -50.19 29.33
C GLU A 751 -23.64 -49.22 30.51
N LYS A 752 -23.38 -49.80 31.68
CA LYS A 752 -23.45 -49.14 33.00
C LYS A 752 -22.24 -48.23 33.27
N GLY A 753 -22.19 -47.07 32.61
CA GLY A 753 -21.19 -46.04 32.87
C GLY A 753 -21.24 -44.78 31.99
N GLN A 754 -21.95 -44.78 30.86
CA GLN A 754 -21.91 -43.65 29.93
C GLN A 754 -22.89 -42.50 30.28
N SER A 755 -22.42 -41.26 30.16
CA SER A 755 -23.16 -40.06 30.58
C SER A 755 -24.12 -39.55 29.50
N LYS A 756 -25.42 -39.53 29.82
CA LYS A 756 -26.50 -38.96 28.99
C LYS A 756 -26.26 -37.49 28.59
N ARG A 757 -25.45 -36.75 29.37
CA ARG A 757 -25.10 -35.34 29.10
C ARG A 757 -24.32 -35.16 27.80
N ILE A 758 -23.43 -36.11 27.47
CA ILE A 758 -22.55 -36.04 26.28
C ILE A 758 -23.38 -36.10 24.99
N TRP A 759 -24.40 -36.96 24.96
CA TRP A 759 -25.25 -37.15 23.80
C TRP A 759 -26.17 -35.95 23.52
N GLY A 760 -26.65 -35.28 24.57
CA GLY A 760 -27.41 -34.02 24.43
C GLY A 760 -26.60 -32.89 23.78
N GLU A 761 -25.32 -32.74 24.13
CA GLU A 761 -24.43 -31.80 23.43
C GLU A 761 -24.11 -32.26 22.01
N ARG A 762 -23.96 -33.58 21.78
CA ARG A 762 -23.69 -34.12 20.43
C ARG A 762 -24.78 -33.76 19.42
N TYR A 763 -26.06 -33.84 19.81
CA TYR A 763 -27.16 -33.44 18.91
C TYR A 763 -27.15 -31.93 18.62
N LYS A 764 -26.86 -31.07 19.60
CA LYS A 764 -26.68 -29.62 19.33
C LYS A 764 -25.56 -29.35 18.33
N VAL A 765 -24.45 -30.08 18.41
CA VAL A 765 -23.33 -29.95 17.44
C VAL A 765 -23.77 -30.39 16.05
N ILE A 766 -24.52 -31.49 15.92
CA ILE A 766 -25.07 -31.96 14.64
C ILE A 766 -26.03 -30.93 14.03
N ASP A 767 -26.97 -30.40 14.81
CA ASP A 767 -27.95 -29.42 14.34
C ASP A 767 -27.30 -28.10 13.93
N SER A 768 -26.31 -27.62 14.69
CA SER A 768 -25.65 -26.32 14.44
C SER A 768 -24.51 -26.34 13.41
N SER A 769 -24.04 -27.51 12.96
CA SER A 769 -22.90 -27.62 12.03
C SER A 769 -23.33 -28.07 10.63
N ASP A 770 -22.87 -27.40 9.57
CA ASP A 770 -23.09 -27.81 8.18
C ASP A 770 -22.12 -28.93 7.73
N VAL A 771 -20.99 -29.07 8.43
CA VAL A 771 -19.99 -30.14 8.22
C VAL A 771 -19.68 -30.79 9.57
N VAL A 772 -19.82 -32.12 9.64
CA VAL A 772 -19.51 -32.91 10.84
C VAL A 772 -18.22 -33.70 10.60
N VAL A 773 -17.15 -33.35 11.33
CA VAL A 773 -15.88 -34.08 11.27
C VAL A 773 -15.87 -35.16 12.35
N GLN A 774 -15.85 -36.44 11.96
CA GLN A 774 -15.52 -37.53 12.87
C GLN A 774 -14.02 -37.83 12.81
N VAL A 775 -13.35 -37.68 13.94
CA VAL A 775 -11.96 -38.07 14.11
C VAL A 775 -11.90 -39.57 14.48
N LEU A 776 -11.06 -40.33 13.78
CA LEU A 776 -10.86 -41.77 13.92
C LEU A 776 -9.44 -42.06 14.39
N ASP A 777 -9.20 -43.17 15.10
CA ASP A 777 -7.84 -43.62 15.41
C ASP A 777 -7.27 -44.41 14.22
N ALA A 778 -6.07 -44.06 13.74
CA ALA A 778 -5.46 -44.74 12.61
C ALA A 778 -5.18 -46.24 12.85
N ARG A 779 -5.15 -46.70 14.11
CA ARG A 779 -4.90 -48.10 14.49
C ARG A 779 -6.17 -48.97 14.50
N ASP A 780 -7.34 -48.36 14.64
CA ASP A 780 -8.64 -49.00 14.40
C ASP A 780 -9.65 -48.00 13.82
N PRO A 781 -9.60 -47.76 12.50
CA PRO A 781 -10.48 -46.82 11.82
C PRO A 781 -11.95 -47.25 11.76
N GLN A 782 -12.28 -48.52 12.04
CA GLN A 782 -13.66 -49.02 11.95
C GLN A 782 -14.31 -49.12 13.34
N GLY A 783 -13.62 -49.64 14.36
CA GLY A 783 -14.13 -49.67 15.73
C GLY A 783 -14.24 -48.28 16.36
N THR A 784 -13.43 -47.30 15.91
CA THR A 784 -13.59 -45.89 16.33
C THR A 784 -14.66 -45.11 15.54
N ARG A 785 -15.37 -45.75 14.60
CA ARG A 785 -16.33 -45.11 13.69
C ARG A 785 -17.77 -45.18 14.20
N CYS A 786 -18.51 -44.08 14.07
CA CYS A 786 -19.87 -43.98 14.63
C CYS A 786 -20.95 -44.18 13.56
N HIS A 787 -21.14 -45.41 13.09
CA HIS A 787 -22.11 -45.73 12.03
C HIS A 787 -23.54 -45.22 12.28
N HIS A 788 -23.97 -45.12 13.54
CA HIS A 788 -25.25 -44.49 13.89
C HIS A 788 -25.30 -43.01 13.48
N LEU A 789 -24.24 -42.23 13.74
CA LEU A 789 -24.14 -40.83 13.31
C LEU A 789 -24.21 -40.72 11.78
N GLU A 790 -23.48 -41.58 11.06
CA GLU A 790 -23.51 -41.61 9.60
C GLU A 790 -24.91 -41.90 9.06
N LYS A 791 -25.64 -42.84 9.69
CA LYS A 791 -27.00 -43.22 9.32
C LYS A 791 -27.97 -42.06 9.57
N THR A 792 -27.97 -41.45 10.77
CA THR A 792 -28.81 -40.29 11.10
C THR A 792 -28.58 -39.13 10.13
N LEU A 793 -27.33 -38.81 9.78
CA LEU A 793 -27.01 -37.76 8.82
C LEU A 793 -27.54 -38.08 7.41
N LYS A 794 -27.32 -39.31 6.91
CA LYS A 794 -27.80 -39.76 5.59
C LYS A 794 -29.32 -39.82 5.47
N GLU A 795 -30.02 -40.18 6.54
CA GLU A 795 -31.48 -40.36 6.54
C GLU A 795 -32.21 -39.04 6.78
N HIS A 796 -31.81 -38.26 7.79
CA HIS A 796 -32.55 -37.08 8.26
C HIS A 796 -31.91 -35.73 7.92
N HIS A 797 -30.58 -35.65 7.69
CA HIS A 797 -29.87 -34.37 7.52
C HIS A 797 -29.06 -34.29 6.21
N LYS A 798 -29.67 -34.71 5.08
CA LYS A 798 -29.04 -34.85 3.74
C LYS A 798 -28.33 -33.61 3.17
N HIS A 799 -28.49 -32.44 3.78
CA HIS A 799 -27.81 -31.19 3.41
C HIS A 799 -26.48 -30.97 4.17
N LYS A 800 -26.18 -31.79 5.19
CA LYS A 800 -24.94 -31.70 5.98
C LYS A 800 -23.89 -32.66 5.45
N HIS A 801 -22.65 -32.20 5.35
CA HIS A 801 -21.53 -33.03 4.93
C HIS A 801 -20.86 -33.70 6.13
N MET A 802 -20.18 -34.83 5.90
CA MET A 802 -19.45 -35.55 6.94
C MET A 802 -18.06 -35.91 6.44
N ILE A 803 -17.04 -35.65 7.26
CA ILE A 803 -15.62 -35.89 6.94
C ILE A 803 -15.06 -36.85 7.98
N LEU A 804 -14.38 -37.90 7.51
CA LEU A 804 -13.64 -38.83 8.37
C LEU A 804 -12.16 -38.41 8.40
N LEU A 805 -11.64 -38.08 9.58
CA LEU A 805 -10.27 -37.61 9.77
C LEU A 805 -9.47 -38.64 10.56
N LEU A 806 -8.52 -39.31 9.92
CA LEU A 806 -7.60 -40.23 10.61
C LEU A 806 -6.60 -39.44 11.46
N ASN A 807 -6.60 -39.72 12.76
CA ASN A 807 -5.68 -39.12 13.71
C ASN A 807 -4.43 -40.00 13.90
N LYS A 808 -3.29 -39.35 14.04
CA LYS A 808 -1.98 -39.92 14.37
C LYS A 808 -1.39 -40.86 13.30
N VAL A 809 -0.90 -40.28 12.20
CA VAL A 809 0.08 -40.95 11.32
C VAL A 809 1.48 -40.77 11.90
N SER A 810 1.93 -41.73 12.71
CA SER A 810 3.33 -41.81 13.14
C SER A 810 4.12 -42.64 12.12
N CYS A 811 4.91 -41.98 11.27
CA CYS A 811 5.67 -42.60 10.17
C CYS A 811 6.88 -43.43 10.63
N PHE A 812 6.65 -44.51 11.37
CA PHE A 812 7.62 -45.57 11.65
C PHE A 812 6.89 -46.93 11.64
N HIS A 813 7.51 -47.94 11.02
CA HIS A 813 7.05 -49.34 10.97
C HIS A 813 5.73 -49.63 10.21
N LEU A 814 5.66 -49.24 8.93
CA LEU A 814 4.94 -50.00 7.89
C LEU A 814 5.77 -50.07 6.59
N LEU A 815 7.00 -50.55 6.72
CA LEU A 815 7.72 -51.26 5.66
C LEU A 815 8.03 -52.66 6.21
N GLU A 816 7.12 -53.61 6.00
CA GLU A 816 7.38 -55.06 5.87
C GLU A 816 6.06 -55.88 5.82
N THR A 817 6.14 -57.06 5.20
CA THR A 817 5.13 -58.14 5.09
C THR A 817 3.86 -57.92 4.24
N SER A 818 3.70 -58.84 3.27
CA SER A 818 2.54 -59.18 2.42
C SER A 818 1.82 -58.05 1.69
#